data_AF-D5X4F0-F1
#
_entry.id   AF-D5X4F0-F1
#
_cell.length_a   1.000
_cell.length_b   1.000
_cell.length_c   1.000
_cell.angle_alpha   90.00
_cell.angle_beta   90.00
_cell.angle_gamma   90.00
#
_symmetry.space_group_name_H-M   'P 1'
#
loop_
_entity.id
_entity.type
_entity.pdbx_description
1 polymer ?
#
loop_
_entity_poly.entity_id
_entity_poly.type
_entity_poly.pdbx_seq_one_letter_code
_entity_poly.pdbx_strand_id
1 'polypeptide(L)'
;MQRRKVTFKLYPNAAQSARLEAWTRLHCELYNAALEERIDAWRKAGKSISYFDQQNALPQIKADRPEFVELGSHALQQTLRRLDLAFAAFFRRVKAGQTPGFPRFKSAKRFSGFAYPDPAGWKLMGHGGRGATLRIGSGQGAMSLRARGQHRFGSESKPNDLTLTRRNGQWFVSVTLRVPEEGCARQRTGDARRGVDFGVTDWATFDDGQIIANPRWLREELPKLADLQRQRARKRKGSVRHKRLGANIARLHDRIANMRRDFLHQETSRMVQQCAVLATEELAPKNMSRSARGTEQEPGRRVRQKAGLNREILSAAFGMAHQMLAYKAEEAGTRLHLSDTRPLRPSQRCAACWEIVPKTLADRVHVCPHCGHVMPRDQNSALVVLIDANTPGTGVAARPKPLPPATGQVKVCDPRNPRYNALRLAVGEFIGADDITLLGVDFSSAPNRRKPIVIAQGRLAQDPSHTVILQDFTRLDTLASFFQWLQTPGPWIGAFDLPFGLPRELIDTLRWPGHREDKAPLPWERLISHLRHLSRTQLREVFRSFCAARPAGAKFAHRACDLPAGSSPSMKWVNPPVAWMLHAGAPLLLDAGVTLPGLRGGDPLRVALEAYPGHAARVVLGRRSYKSDDPAKQTAEREAARDLLLASMESGRHPLGIRLQCTDEQRKRMRLDARGDALDAALCLMQAAWACIRRHEGYGLPHAIDPIEGWIVSVPQP
;
A
#
# COMPACT_ATOMS: atom_id res chain seq x y z
N MET A 1 -1.08 26.45 -28.15
CA MET A 1 0.21 25.79 -27.81
C MET A 1 0.47 25.85 -26.32
N GLN A 2 0.72 24.71 -25.70
CA GLN A 2 1.01 24.56 -24.27
C GLN A 2 2.52 24.63 -24.00
N ARG A 3 2.93 25.16 -22.85
CA ARG A 3 4.34 25.14 -22.39
C ARG A 3 4.59 23.90 -21.56
N ARG A 4 5.55 23.06 -21.96
CA ARG A 4 5.91 21.82 -21.26
C ARG A 4 7.40 21.75 -21.00
N LYS A 5 7.77 21.49 -19.74
CA LYS A 5 9.17 21.43 -19.32
C LYS A 5 9.67 20.00 -19.32
N VAL A 6 10.71 19.73 -20.10
CA VAL A 6 11.43 18.45 -20.12
C VAL A 6 12.80 18.64 -19.49
N THR A 7 13.33 17.64 -18.80
CA THR A 7 14.64 17.73 -18.15
C THR A 7 15.51 16.55 -18.53
N PHE A 8 16.73 16.84 -18.99
CA PHE A 8 17.73 15.86 -19.37
C PHE A 8 18.93 15.95 -18.44
N LYS A 9 19.55 14.80 -18.19
CA LYS A 9 20.85 14.76 -17.51
C LYS A 9 21.95 14.96 -18.55
N LEU A 10 22.87 15.88 -18.28
CA LEU A 10 24.02 16.16 -19.13
C LEU A 10 25.22 15.32 -18.68
N TYR A 11 26.07 14.97 -19.64
CA TYR A 11 27.30 14.21 -19.46
C TYR A 11 28.48 14.99 -20.05
N PRO A 12 28.84 16.15 -19.47
CA PRO A 12 30.02 16.89 -19.90
C PRO A 12 31.29 16.11 -19.59
N ASN A 13 32.30 16.19 -20.46
CA ASN A 13 33.66 15.81 -20.11
C ASN A 13 34.31 16.84 -19.16
N ALA A 14 35.55 16.60 -18.73
CA ALA A 14 36.23 17.46 -17.75
C ALA A 14 36.35 18.92 -18.22
N ALA A 15 36.79 19.16 -19.45
CA ALA A 15 36.93 20.50 -20.02
C ALA A 15 35.57 21.22 -20.14
N GLN A 16 34.54 20.51 -20.60
CA GLN A 16 33.18 21.01 -20.69
C GLN A 16 32.62 21.38 -19.31
N SER A 17 32.85 20.54 -18.29
CA SER A 17 32.40 20.82 -16.92
C SER A 17 33.11 22.05 -16.34
N ALA A 18 34.42 22.18 -16.54
CA ALA A 18 35.18 23.35 -16.09
C ALA A 18 34.66 24.65 -16.72
N ARG A 19 34.35 24.62 -18.02
CA ARG A 19 33.79 25.76 -18.74
C ARG A 19 32.37 26.12 -18.27
N LEU A 20 31.49 25.14 -18.03
CA LEU A 20 30.17 25.39 -17.41
C LEU A 20 30.27 25.99 -16.00
N GLU A 21 31.26 25.56 -15.20
CA GLU A 21 31.53 26.14 -13.89
C GLU A 21 32.09 27.57 -13.98
N ALA A 22 32.90 27.87 -14.99
CA ALA A 22 33.36 29.23 -15.27
C ALA A 22 32.20 30.15 -15.67
N TRP A 23 31.34 29.73 -16.60
CA TRP A 23 30.15 30.51 -16.99
C TRP A 23 29.22 30.76 -15.80
N THR A 24 29.00 29.74 -14.96
CA THR A 24 28.18 29.89 -13.75
C THR A 24 28.77 30.90 -12.76
N ARG A 25 30.11 31.00 -12.68
CA ARG A 25 30.78 32.03 -11.88
C ARG A 25 30.56 33.42 -12.45
N LEU A 26 30.71 33.61 -13.76
CA LEU A 26 30.46 34.89 -14.44
C LEU A 26 29.02 35.38 -14.26
N HIS A 27 28.03 34.48 -14.37
CA HIS A 27 26.63 34.81 -14.06
C HIS A 27 26.42 35.20 -12.58
N CYS A 28 27.11 34.53 -11.65
CA CYS A 28 27.04 34.86 -10.23
C CYS A 28 27.66 36.24 -9.94
N GLU A 29 28.76 36.55 -10.62
CA GLU A 29 29.46 37.81 -10.53
C GLU A 29 28.60 38.96 -11.05
N LEU A 30 28.04 38.83 -12.26
CA LEU A 30 27.10 39.80 -12.83
C LEU A 30 25.90 40.06 -11.89
N TYR A 31 25.31 39.01 -11.34
CA TYR A 31 24.21 39.15 -10.38
C TYR A 31 24.62 39.94 -9.13
N ASN A 32 25.81 39.68 -8.60
CA ASN A 32 26.30 40.33 -7.39
C ASN A 32 26.70 41.78 -7.64
N ALA A 33 27.37 42.07 -8.75
CA ALA A 33 27.72 43.44 -9.15
C ALA A 33 26.47 44.29 -9.36
N ALA A 34 25.46 43.75 -10.07
CA ALA A 34 24.18 44.42 -10.25
C ALA A 34 23.41 44.63 -8.93
N LEU A 35 23.56 43.73 -7.96
CA LEU A 35 22.97 43.90 -6.63
C LEU A 35 23.72 44.98 -5.83
N GLU A 36 25.04 44.98 -5.87
CA GLU A 36 25.89 45.98 -5.24
C GLU A 36 25.59 47.38 -5.76
N GLU A 37 25.51 47.54 -7.07
CA GLU A 37 25.16 48.80 -7.72
C GLU A 37 23.80 49.33 -7.24
N ARG A 38 22.75 48.49 -7.21
CA ARG A 38 21.42 48.88 -6.72
C ARG A 38 21.47 49.33 -5.25
N ILE A 39 22.22 48.61 -4.40
CA ILE A 39 22.38 48.95 -2.98
C ILE A 39 23.12 50.28 -2.84
N ASP A 40 24.22 50.46 -3.58
CA ASP A 40 25.08 51.62 -3.49
C ASP A 40 24.43 52.88 -4.05
N ALA A 41 23.75 52.79 -5.20
CA ALA A 41 23.02 53.91 -5.79
C ALA A 41 21.92 54.43 -4.85
N TRP A 42 21.20 53.51 -4.18
CA TRP A 42 20.20 53.90 -3.19
C TRP A 42 20.86 54.49 -1.93
N ARG A 43 21.88 53.83 -1.39
CA ARG A 43 22.57 54.24 -0.16
C ARG A 43 23.27 55.59 -0.30
N LYS A 44 23.93 55.86 -1.43
CA LYS A 44 24.76 57.05 -1.64
C LYS A 44 23.96 58.23 -2.23
N ALA A 45 22.97 57.95 -3.07
CA ALA A 45 22.30 58.98 -3.86
C ALA A 45 20.76 58.91 -3.83
N GLY A 46 20.16 57.95 -3.12
CA GLY A 46 18.70 57.74 -3.10
C GLY A 46 18.12 57.34 -4.45
N LYS A 47 18.96 56.91 -5.41
CA LYS A 47 18.54 56.57 -6.77
C LYS A 47 18.23 55.09 -6.90
N SER A 48 17.09 54.77 -7.51
CA SER A 48 16.72 53.40 -7.86
C SER A 48 17.24 53.06 -9.26
N ILE A 49 18.04 52.00 -9.36
CA ILE A 49 18.55 51.47 -10.64
C ILE A 49 17.59 50.40 -11.14
N SER A 50 17.09 50.57 -12.37
CA SER A 50 16.15 49.66 -13.00
C SER A 50 16.84 48.47 -13.67
N TYR A 51 16.04 47.48 -14.09
CA TYR A 51 16.53 46.42 -14.97
C TYR A 51 17.09 46.95 -16.30
N PHE A 52 16.45 47.98 -16.87
CA PHE A 52 16.83 48.52 -18.18
C PHE A 52 18.18 49.23 -18.13
N ASP A 53 18.47 49.96 -17.06
CA ASP A 53 19.77 50.61 -16.85
C ASP A 53 20.90 49.58 -16.88
N GLN A 54 20.73 48.48 -16.14
CA GLN A 54 21.72 47.40 -16.05
C GLN A 54 21.81 46.58 -17.34
N GLN A 55 20.68 46.39 -18.04
CA GLN A 55 20.65 45.75 -19.35
C GLN A 55 21.43 46.57 -20.39
N ASN A 56 21.26 47.90 -20.38
CA ASN A 56 21.90 48.82 -21.32
C ASN A 56 23.41 48.96 -21.07
N ALA A 57 23.90 48.61 -19.88
CA ALA A 57 25.34 48.55 -19.58
C ALA A 57 26.02 47.27 -20.13
N LEU A 58 25.27 46.21 -20.47
CA LEU A 58 25.84 44.94 -20.93
C LEU A 58 26.74 45.03 -22.18
N PRO A 59 26.47 45.87 -23.20
CA PRO A 59 27.38 46.06 -24.33
C PRO A 59 28.77 46.52 -23.89
N GLN A 60 28.85 47.53 -23.02
CA GLN A 60 30.11 48.04 -22.49
C GLN A 60 30.82 46.99 -21.63
N ILE A 61 30.10 46.31 -20.74
CA ILE A 61 30.66 45.21 -19.92
C ILE A 61 31.31 44.12 -20.79
N LYS A 62 30.69 43.77 -21.93
CA LYS A 62 31.25 42.78 -22.86
C LYS A 62 32.46 43.30 -23.62
N ALA A 63 32.54 44.61 -23.89
CA ALA A 63 33.70 45.24 -24.51
C ALA A 63 34.90 45.21 -23.56
N ASP A 64 34.67 45.56 -22.29
CA ASP A 64 35.72 45.59 -21.26
C ASP A 64 36.11 44.18 -20.77
N ARG A 65 35.16 43.24 -20.81
CA ARG A 65 35.34 41.85 -20.35
C ARG A 65 34.85 40.84 -21.38
N PRO A 66 35.71 40.48 -22.36
CA PRO A 66 35.36 39.59 -23.47
C PRO A 66 34.85 38.21 -23.05
N GLU A 67 35.18 37.72 -21.85
CA GLU A 67 34.68 36.44 -21.34
C GLU A 67 33.15 36.38 -21.19
N PHE A 68 32.45 37.53 -21.12
CA PHE A 68 30.99 37.59 -21.11
C PHE A 68 30.36 37.41 -22.50
N VAL A 69 31.12 37.62 -23.58
CA VAL A 69 30.61 37.51 -24.97
C VAL A 69 30.09 36.10 -25.24
N GLU A 70 30.83 35.09 -24.79
CA GLU A 70 30.55 33.68 -25.03
C GLU A 70 29.24 33.19 -24.38
N LEU A 71 28.79 33.84 -23.30
CA LEU A 71 27.56 33.47 -22.59
C LEU A 71 26.31 33.85 -23.38
N GLY A 72 26.42 34.87 -24.26
CA GLY A 72 25.33 35.41 -25.05
C GLY A 72 24.48 36.45 -24.31
N SER A 73 24.13 37.54 -25.01
CA SER A 73 23.43 38.69 -24.43
C SER A 73 22.15 38.32 -23.70
N HIS A 74 21.34 37.42 -24.26
CA HIS A 74 20.03 37.05 -23.69
C HIS A 74 20.16 36.30 -22.37
N ALA A 75 21.21 35.47 -22.19
CA ALA A 75 21.46 34.79 -20.92
C ALA A 75 21.94 35.75 -19.82
N LEU A 76 22.75 36.76 -20.19
CA LEU A 76 23.17 37.81 -19.27
C LEU A 76 21.97 38.67 -18.83
N GLN A 77 21.13 39.08 -19.78
CA GLN A 77 19.88 39.77 -19.49
C GLN A 77 18.97 38.97 -18.55
N GLN A 78 18.84 37.66 -18.77
CA GLN A 78 18.06 36.80 -17.89
C GLN A 78 18.63 36.71 -16.46
N THR A 79 19.94 36.91 -16.31
CA THR A 79 20.58 36.99 -14.99
C THR A 79 20.22 38.27 -14.26
N LEU A 80 20.19 39.41 -14.95
CA LEU A 80 19.70 40.68 -14.42
C LEU A 80 18.20 40.61 -14.11
N ARG A 81 17.41 39.98 -14.98
CA ARG A 81 15.97 39.73 -14.78
C ARG A 81 15.71 38.91 -13.50
N ARG A 82 16.59 37.95 -13.19
CA ARG A 82 16.52 37.17 -11.94
C ARG A 82 16.72 38.04 -10.70
N LEU A 83 17.59 39.05 -10.75
CA LEU A 83 17.76 40.01 -9.66
C LEU A 83 16.53 40.89 -9.53
N ASP A 84 16.02 41.38 -10.66
CA ASP A 84 14.86 42.25 -10.71
C ASP A 84 13.61 41.58 -10.11
N LEU A 85 13.33 40.34 -10.49
CA LEU A 85 12.26 39.53 -9.91
C LEU A 85 12.43 39.30 -8.40
N ALA A 86 13.66 39.24 -7.90
CA ALA A 86 13.92 39.11 -6.47
C ALA A 86 13.55 40.39 -5.71
N PHE A 87 13.86 41.57 -6.26
CA PHE A 87 13.45 42.86 -5.71
C PHE A 87 11.94 43.05 -5.80
N ALA A 88 11.31 42.77 -6.95
CA ALA A 88 9.86 42.84 -7.11
C ALA A 88 9.13 41.95 -6.09
N ALA A 89 9.61 40.73 -5.89
CA ALA A 89 9.06 39.83 -4.87
C ALA A 89 9.28 40.33 -3.44
N PHE A 90 10.42 40.97 -3.16
CA PHE A 90 10.71 41.60 -1.87
C PHE A 90 9.71 42.74 -1.59
N PHE A 91 9.62 43.74 -2.47
CA PHE A 91 8.74 44.90 -2.29
C PHE A 91 7.26 44.51 -2.23
N ARG A 92 6.81 43.56 -3.08
CA ARG A 92 5.44 43.04 -3.00
C ARG A 92 5.12 42.46 -1.62
N ARG A 93 6.06 41.75 -1.00
CA ARG A 93 5.87 41.14 0.32
C ARG A 93 5.93 42.18 1.45
N VAL A 94 6.80 43.17 1.34
CA VAL A 94 6.82 44.33 2.26
C VAL A 94 5.48 45.06 2.21
N LYS A 95 4.97 45.37 1.01
CA LYS A 95 3.66 46.02 0.82
C LYS A 95 2.51 45.20 1.42
N ALA A 96 2.62 43.87 1.40
CA ALA A 96 1.65 42.96 2.01
C ALA A 96 1.82 42.79 3.53
N GLY A 97 2.63 43.61 4.20
CA GLY A 97 2.86 43.55 5.65
C GLY A 97 3.64 42.31 6.13
N GLN A 98 4.30 41.58 5.22
CA GLN A 98 5.11 40.42 5.58
C GLN A 98 6.53 40.85 5.95
N THR A 99 7.31 39.94 6.54
CA THR A 99 8.74 40.13 6.83
C THR A 99 9.64 39.37 5.84
N PRO A 100 9.78 39.81 4.56
CA PRO A 100 10.67 39.15 3.61
C PRO A 100 12.13 39.46 3.90
N GLY A 101 13.02 38.50 3.63
CA GLY A 101 14.45 38.77 3.62
C GLY A 101 14.86 39.58 2.38
N PHE A 102 15.73 40.58 2.56
CA PHE A 102 16.30 41.38 1.49
C PHE A 102 17.10 40.52 0.49
N PRO A 103 17.17 40.86 -0.82
CA PRO A 103 18.05 40.20 -1.77
C PRO A 103 19.52 40.16 -1.27
N ARG A 104 20.19 39.02 -1.42
CA ARG A 104 21.54 38.80 -0.86
C ARG A 104 22.54 38.38 -1.92
N PHE A 105 23.78 38.82 -1.74
CA PHE A 105 24.96 38.33 -2.44
C PHE A 105 25.00 36.79 -2.45
N LYS A 106 25.30 36.24 -3.62
CA LYS A 106 25.39 34.80 -3.86
C LYS A 106 26.86 34.40 -3.87
N SER A 107 27.18 33.28 -3.24
CA SER A 107 28.47 32.64 -3.47
C SER A 107 28.37 31.76 -4.71
N ALA A 108 29.46 31.66 -5.49
CA ALA A 108 29.52 30.80 -6.68
C ALA A 108 29.10 29.34 -6.38
N LYS A 109 29.42 28.84 -5.18
CA LYS A 109 28.99 27.50 -4.72
C LYS A 109 27.47 27.33 -4.60
N ARG A 110 26.74 28.40 -4.27
CA ARG A 110 25.27 28.44 -4.11
C ARG A 110 24.54 28.92 -5.36
N PHE A 111 25.27 29.40 -6.37
CA PHE A 111 24.71 29.76 -7.66
C PHE A 111 24.58 28.49 -8.51
N SER A 112 23.36 27.98 -8.64
CA SER A 112 23.10 26.64 -9.16
C SER A 112 23.13 26.55 -10.69
N GLY A 113 23.21 27.65 -11.43
CA GLY A 113 23.18 27.65 -12.89
C GLY A 113 22.52 28.90 -13.47
N PHE A 114 22.27 28.87 -14.77
CA PHE A 114 21.85 30.01 -15.61
C PHE A 114 20.82 29.56 -16.66
N ALA A 115 20.18 30.52 -17.33
CA ALA A 115 19.10 30.26 -18.27
C ALA A 115 19.18 31.14 -19.51
N TYR A 116 18.72 30.61 -20.64
CA TYR A 116 18.45 31.33 -21.88
C TYR A 116 16.93 31.51 -22.00
N PRO A 117 16.42 32.75 -22.13
CA PRO A 117 14.99 33.03 -22.15
C PRO A 117 14.31 32.68 -23.47
N ASP A 118 15.08 32.47 -24.53
CA ASP A 118 14.65 32.12 -25.88
C ASP A 118 15.68 31.17 -26.53
N PRO A 119 15.44 30.65 -27.76
CA PRO A 119 16.36 29.75 -28.45
C PRO A 119 17.67 30.38 -28.95
N ALA A 120 17.94 31.67 -28.70
CA ALA A 120 19.18 32.29 -29.13
C ALA A 120 20.39 31.74 -28.36
N GLY A 121 21.43 31.36 -29.07
CA GLY A 121 22.68 30.87 -28.49
C GLY A 121 22.67 29.40 -28.05
N TRP A 122 21.64 28.62 -28.39
CA TRP A 122 21.64 27.18 -28.16
C TRP A 122 20.75 26.43 -29.15
N LYS A 123 21.02 25.13 -29.33
CA LYS A 123 20.22 24.20 -30.12
C LYS A 123 20.19 22.84 -29.42
N LEU A 124 19.06 22.16 -29.55
CA LEU A 124 18.88 20.81 -29.05
C LEU A 124 18.68 19.88 -30.25
N MET A 125 19.56 18.89 -30.40
CA MET A 125 19.67 18.04 -31.59
C MET A 125 19.47 16.57 -31.21
N GLY A 126 18.82 15.81 -32.08
CA GLY A 126 18.56 14.37 -31.90
C GLY A 126 17.60 14.11 -30.74
N HIS A 127 16.32 13.90 -31.04
CA HIS A 127 15.30 13.60 -30.04
C HIS A 127 14.81 12.17 -30.25
N GLY A 128 15.31 11.20 -29.48
CA GLY A 128 14.87 9.80 -29.61
C GLY A 128 15.62 8.79 -28.74
N GLY A 129 15.52 7.50 -29.14
CA GLY A 129 16.03 6.32 -28.44
C GLY A 129 17.45 6.45 -27.85
N ARG A 130 18.36 7.11 -28.57
CA ARG A 130 19.79 7.21 -28.26
C ARG A 130 20.19 8.44 -27.41
N GLY A 131 19.22 9.27 -26.98
CA GLY A 131 19.45 10.49 -26.21
C GLY A 131 19.42 11.76 -27.08
N ALA A 132 19.90 12.88 -26.52
CA ALA A 132 19.96 14.18 -27.20
C ALA A 132 21.33 14.86 -27.08
N THR A 133 21.59 15.85 -27.92
CA THR A 133 22.81 16.67 -27.86
C THR A 133 22.42 18.13 -27.75
N LEU A 134 22.87 18.78 -26.67
CA LEU A 134 22.69 20.19 -26.44
C LEU A 134 23.92 20.94 -26.95
N ARG A 135 23.76 21.79 -27.97
CA ARG A 135 24.78 22.75 -28.40
C ARG A 135 24.49 24.10 -27.75
N ILE A 136 25.45 24.67 -27.03
CA ILE A 136 25.34 25.99 -26.36
C ILE A 136 26.52 26.89 -26.73
N GLY A 137 26.27 28.20 -26.83
CA GLY A 137 27.22 29.19 -27.32
C GLY A 137 27.10 29.45 -28.83
N SER A 138 27.75 30.50 -29.30
CA SER A 138 27.73 30.96 -30.70
C SER A 138 29.03 30.64 -31.45
N GLY A 139 28.94 30.48 -32.77
CA GLY A 139 30.10 30.34 -33.66
C GLY A 139 30.93 29.05 -33.48
N GLN A 140 32.23 29.16 -33.77
CA GLN A 140 33.21 28.07 -33.63
C GLN A 140 33.49 27.68 -32.16
N GLY A 141 33.18 28.57 -31.21
CA GLY A 141 33.34 28.33 -29.77
C GLY A 141 32.21 27.51 -29.14
N ALA A 142 31.15 27.16 -29.86
CA ALA A 142 29.99 26.49 -29.28
C ALA A 142 30.32 25.09 -28.73
N MET A 143 29.80 24.78 -27.55
CA MET A 143 30.00 23.52 -26.84
C MET A 143 28.86 22.54 -27.10
N SER A 144 29.19 21.31 -27.51
CA SER A 144 28.23 20.21 -27.66
C SER A 144 28.27 19.27 -26.45
N LEU A 145 27.14 19.16 -25.76
CA LEU A 145 26.96 18.39 -24.54
C LEU A 145 26.03 17.21 -24.79
N ARG A 146 26.49 16.00 -24.47
CA ARG A 146 25.63 14.82 -24.50
C ARG A 146 24.58 14.92 -23.40
N ALA A 147 23.32 14.78 -23.78
CA ALA A 147 22.16 14.72 -22.92
C ALA A 147 21.51 13.33 -22.99
N ARG A 148 21.08 12.77 -21.86
CA ARG A 148 20.29 11.54 -21.83
C ARG A 148 18.89 11.81 -21.29
N GLY A 149 17.93 11.10 -21.87
CA GLY A 149 16.52 11.15 -21.55
C GLY A 149 15.69 11.16 -22.84
N GLN A 150 14.43 10.75 -22.72
CA GLN A 150 13.43 10.85 -23.76
C GLN A 150 12.24 11.64 -23.21
N HIS A 151 11.57 12.37 -24.09
CA HIS A 151 10.28 12.98 -23.78
C HIS A 151 9.25 12.50 -24.80
N ARG A 152 7.98 12.56 -24.42
CA ARG A 152 6.87 12.03 -25.22
C ARG A 152 6.35 12.97 -26.31
N PHE A 153 6.87 14.20 -26.38
CA PHE A 153 6.34 15.22 -27.29
C PHE A 153 6.94 15.04 -28.69
N GLY A 154 6.10 15.12 -29.73
CA GLY A 154 6.49 14.90 -31.12
C GLY A 154 7.46 15.94 -31.68
N SER A 155 7.90 15.71 -32.92
CA SER A 155 8.82 16.57 -33.67
C SER A 155 8.30 17.99 -33.89
N GLU A 156 6.98 18.19 -33.84
CA GLU A 156 6.33 19.49 -33.94
C GLU A 156 6.55 20.40 -32.72
N SER A 157 7.04 19.84 -31.61
CA SER A 157 7.34 20.61 -30.41
C SER A 157 8.56 21.51 -30.61
N LYS A 158 8.38 22.82 -30.37
CA LYS A 158 9.43 23.83 -30.60
C LYS A 158 10.08 24.25 -29.28
N PRO A 159 11.42 24.27 -29.18
CA PRO A 159 12.08 24.79 -28.00
C PRO A 159 11.75 26.27 -27.77
N ASN A 160 11.54 26.65 -26.50
CA ASN A 160 11.24 28.01 -26.05
C ASN A 160 12.38 28.57 -25.22
N ASP A 161 12.62 28.02 -24.04
CA ASP A 161 13.66 28.47 -23.11
C ASP A 161 14.48 27.29 -22.59
N LEU A 162 15.68 27.60 -22.10
CA LEU A 162 16.65 26.64 -21.58
C LEU A 162 17.10 27.06 -20.18
N THR A 163 17.14 26.12 -19.25
CA THR A 163 17.76 26.34 -17.94
C THR A 163 18.79 25.26 -17.66
N LEU A 164 20.06 25.63 -17.51
CA LEU A 164 21.11 24.74 -17.01
C LEU A 164 21.15 24.80 -15.49
N THR A 165 21.25 23.63 -14.84
CA THR A 165 21.35 23.55 -13.39
C THR A 165 22.34 22.49 -12.96
N ARG A 166 23.25 22.87 -12.05
CA ARG A 166 24.18 22.01 -11.35
C ARG A 166 23.59 21.58 -10.01
N ARG A 167 23.48 20.26 -9.79
CA ARG A 167 23.03 19.65 -8.53
C ARG A 167 23.93 18.48 -8.18
N ASN A 168 24.50 18.50 -6.98
CA ASN A 168 25.34 17.41 -6.45
C ASN A 168 26.47 16.95 -7.39
N GLY A 169 27.12 17.93 -8.04
CA GLY A 169 28.21 17.69 -8.99
C GLY A 169 27.77 17.18 -10.37
N GLN A 170 26.47 17.14 -10.64
CA GLN A 170 25.90 16.72 -11.91
C GLN A 170 25.20 17.89 -12.59
N TRP A 171 25.24 17.90 -13.92
CA TRP A 171 24.60 18.92 -14.75
C TRP A 171 23.29 18.39 -15.33
N PHE A 172 22.28 19.25 -15.29
CA PHE A 172 20.97 19.01 -15.88
C PHE A 172 20.61 20.18 -16.77
N VAL A 173 19.86 19.90 -17.82
CA VAL A 173 19.25 20.92 -18.66
C VAL A 173 17.75 20.71 -18.65
N SER A 174 17.01 21.76 -18.32
CA SER A 174 15.58 21.79 -18.52
C SER A 174 15.24 22.66 -19.71
N VAL A 175 14.49 22.10 -20.65
CA VAL A 175 14.04 22.77 -21.86
C VAL A 175 12.54 22.94 -21.76
N THR A 176 12.05 24.16 -21.91
CA THR A 176 10.62 24.41 -22.06
C THR A 176 10.29 24.32 -23.55
N LEU A 177 9.35 23.45 -23.90
CA LEU A 177 8.85 23.24 -25.26
C LEU A 177 7.50 23.92 -25.40
N ARG A 178 7.25 24.54 -26.56
CA ARG A 178 5.91 24.91 -27.05
C ARG A 178 5.38 23.72 -27.83
N VAL A 179 4.34 23.10 -27.31
CA VAL A 179 3.75 21.88 -27.87
C VAL A 179 2.34 22.22 -28.38
N PRO A 180 1.93 21.75 -29.57
CA PRO A 180 0.53 21.77 -29.99
C PRO A 180 -0.36 21.08 -28.96
N GLU A 181 -1.65 21.42 -28.93
CA GLU A 181 -2.56 20.86 -27.94
C GLU A 181 -2.78 19.37 -28.16
N GLU A 182 -2.91 18.96 -29.43
CA GLU A 182 -3.01 17.56 -29.85
C GLU A 182 -1.74 16.79 -29.46
N GLY A 183 -0.56 17.39 -29.62
CA GLY A 183 0.72 16.81 -29.22
C GLY A 183 0.92 16.69 -27.70
N CYS A 184 0.11 17.40 -26.91
CA CYS A 184 0.03 17.25 -25.45
C CYS A 184 -0.97 16.17 -25.04
N ALA A 185 -1.84 15.69 -25.92
CA ALA A 185 -2.86 14.74 -25.53
C ALA A 185 -2.23 13.43 -25.01
N ARG A 186 -2.93 12.79 -24.08
CA ARG A 186 -2.66 11.43 -23.61
C ARG A 186 -3.82 10.56 -24.04
N GLN A 187 -3.51 9.36 -24.52
CA GLN A 187 -4.55 8.39 -24.79
C GLN A 187 -5.08 7.84 -23.48
N ARG A 188 -6.38 8.04 -23.24
CA ARG A 188 -7.13 7.32 -22.22
C ARG A 188 -7.59 5.99 -22.82
N THR A 189 -7.38 4.89 -22.11
CA THR A 189 -7.74 3.54 -22.56
C THR A 189 -8.90 2.93 -21.77
N GLY A 190 -9.29 3.53 -20.65
CA GLY A 190 -10.42 3.08 -19.84
C GLY A 190 -11.33 4.24 -19.43
N ASP A 191 -12.59 3.94 -19.12
CA ASP A 191 -13.66 4.87 -18.80
C ASP A 191 -14.14 4.78 -17.35
N ALA A 192 -13.35 4.13 -16.49
CA ALA A 192 -13.68 3.96 -15.09
C ALA A 192 -13.90 5.31 -14.39
N ARG A 193 -14.81 5.32 -13.41
CA ARG A 193 -15.05 6.46 -12.52
C ARG A 193 -14.63 6.02 -11.13
N ARG A 194 -13.57 6.64 -10.58
CA ARG A 194 -12.91 6.13 -9.39
C ARG A 194 -12.71 7.21 -8.35
N GLY A 195 -12.99 6.85 -7.10
CA GLY A 195 -12.67 7.64 -5.92
C GLY A 195 -11.36 7.17 -5.31
N VAL A 196 -10.56 8.09 -4.79
CA VAL A 196 -9.25 7.81 -4.21
C VAL A 196 -9.09 8.56 -2.91
N ASP A 197 -8.68 7.84 -1.87
CA ASP A 197 -8.20 8.39 -0.59
C ASP A 197 -6.68 8.24 -0.51
N PHE A 198 -5.95 9.34 -0.27
CA PHE A 198 -4.48 9.34 -0.19
C PHE A 198 -3.99 9.18 1.24
N GLY A 199 -3.24 8.12 1.51
CA GLY A 199 -2.83 7.73 2.86
C GLY A 199 -1.32 7.67 3.08
N VAL A 200 -0.91 7.69 4.35
CA VAL A 200 0.48 7.38 4.75
C VAL A 200 0.70 5.88 5.00
N THR A 201 -0.37 5.14 5.32
CA THR A 201 -0.32 3.69 5.51
C THR A 201 -0.14 3.01 4.15
N ASP A 202 -1.16 3.11 3.32
CA ASP A 202 -1.19 2.82 1.89
C ASP A 202 -1.18 4.15 1.16
N TRP A 203 -0.44 4.25 0.05
CA TRP A 203 -0.28 5.52 -0.66
C TRP A 203 -1.60 6.03 -1.22
N ALA A 204 -2.43 5.12 -1.74
CA ALA A 204 -3.79 5.41 -2.19
C ALA A 204 -4.71 4.20 -1.96
N THR A 205 -5.95 4.45 -1.59
CA THR A 205 -7.03 3.46 -1.48
C THR A 205 -8.18 3.88 -2.40
N PHE A 206 -8.66 2.95 -3.22
CA PHE A 206 -9.76 3.19 -4.16
C PHE A 206 -11.12 2.84 -3.54
N ASP A 207 -12.17 3.35 -4.17
CA ASP A 207 -13.57 3.07 -3.84
C ASP A 207 -13.96 1.58 -3.90
N ASP A 208 -13.33 0.82 -4.79
CA ASP A 208 -13.52 -0.63 -4.92
C ASP A 208 -12.66 -1.47 -3.96
N GLY A 209 -11.90 -0.80 -3.08
CA GLY A 209 -11.03 -1.45 -2.10
C GLY A 209 -9.62 -1.80 -2.61
N GLN A 210 -9.32 -1.57 -3.90
CA GLN A 210 -7.95 -1.70 -4.39
C GLN A 210 -7.03 -0.71 -3.67
N ILE A 211 -5.78 -1.12 -3.42
CA ILE A 211 -4.78 -0.29 -2.74
C ILE A 211 -3.50 -0.16 -3.56
N ILE A 212 -2.85 1.00 -3.44
CA ILE A 212 -1.48 1.21 -3.89
C ILE A 212 -0.61 1.30 -2.65
N ALA A 213 0.30 0.35 -2.48
CA ALA A 213 1.21 0.31 -1.34
C ALA A 213 2.12 1.56 -1.31
N ASN A 214 2.42 2.05 -0.11
CA ASN A 214 3.40 3.12 0.08
C ASN A 214 4.82 2.53 0.15
N PRO A 215 5.73 2.78 -0.81
CA PRO A 215 7.05 2.15 -0.83
C PRO A 215 7.98 2.57 0.31
N ARG A 216 7.72 3.69 0.99
CA ARG A 216 8.45 4.15 2.19
C ARG A 216 10.00 4.16 2.09
N TRP A 217 10.59 4.37 0.90
CA TRP A 217 12.05 4.35 0.71
C TRP A 217 12.84 5.24 1.68
N LEU A 218 12.30 6.39 2.08
CA LEU A 218 12.96 7.25 3.05
C LEU A 218 13.16 6.50 4.37
N ARG A 219 12.15 5.78 4.85
CA ARG A 219 12.18 5.02 6.11
C ARG A 219 13.20 3.89 6.05
N GLU A 220 13.31 3.20 4.92
CA GLU A 220 14.30 2.14 4.68
C GLU A 220 15.73 2.68 4.67
N GLU A 221 15.95 3.86 4.08
CA GLU A 221 17.29 4.47 3.97
C GLU A 221 17.66 5.34 5.19
N LEU A 222 16.75 5.54 6.16
CA LEU A 222 16.99 6.34 7.38
C LEU A 222 18.20 5.84 8.19
N PRO A 223 18.39 4.54 8.46
CA PRO A 223 19.55 4.05 9.23
C PRO A 223 20.87 4.43 8.56
N LYS A 224 20.95 4.25 7.24
CA LYS A 224 22.12 4.60 6.43
C LYS A 224 22.38 6.11 6.40
N LEU A 225 21.32 6.91 6.28
CA LEU A 225 21.42 8.36 6.31
C LEU A 225 21.93 8.85 7.66
N ALA A 226 21.39 8.32 8.77
CA ALA A 226 21.81 8.65 10.12
C ALA A 226 23.29 8.28 10.34
N ASP A 227 23.72 7.12 9.85
CA ASP A 227 25.11 6.72 9.97
C ASP A 227 26.08 7.64 9.20
N LEU A 228 25.78 7.95 7.94
CA LEU A 228 26.56 8.90 7.14
C LEU A 228 26.61 10.30 7.79
N GLN A 229 25.51 10.75 8.39
CA GLN A 229 25.45 12.03 9.11
C GLN A 229 26.33 12.01 10.37
N ARG A 230 26.29 10.94 11.18
CA ARG A 230 27.16 10.77 12.35
C ARG A 230 28.63 10.73 11.96
N GLN A 231 28.98 9.94 10.94
CA GLN A 231 30.35 9.88 10.43
C GLN A 231 30.84 11.25 9.99
N ARG A 232 30.01 12.02 9.28
CA ARG A 232 30.35 13.37 8.81
C ARG A 232 30.56 14.34 9.97
N ALA A 233 29.72 14.29 11.00
CA ALA A 233 29.83 15.16 12.18
C ALA A 233 31.16 14.97 12.93
N ARG A 234 31.69 13.74 12.95
CA ARG A 234 32.99 13.41 13.54
C ARG A 234 34.20 13.83 12.69
N LYS A 235 34.02 14.34 11.46
CA LYS A 235 35.13 14.78 10.60
C LYS A 235 35.33 16.28 10.68
N ARG A 236 36.60 16.72 10.68
CA ARG A 236 36.97 18.14 10.59
C ARG A 236 36.26 18.81 9.41
N LYS A 237 35.47 19.85 9.70
CA LYS A 237 34.72 20.63 8.72
C LYS A 237 35.66 21.13 7.62
N GLY A 238 35.27 20.91 6.36
CA GLY A 238 36.07 21.32 5.19
C GLY A 238 37.12 20.31 4.71
N SER A 239 37.46 19.28 5.49
CA SER A 239 38.36 18.19 5.06
C SER A 239 37.82 17.44 3.83
N VAL A 240 38.72 16.78 3.09
CA VAL A 240 38.36 15.94 1.93
C VAL A 240 37.33 14.87 2.33
N ARG A 241 37.53 14.22 3.49
CA ARG A 241 36.58 13.21 4.02
C ARG A 241 35.22 13.82 4.37
N HIS A 242 35.19 14.99 5.03
CA HIS A 242 33.92 15.69 5.32
C HIS A 242 33.16 16.05 4.04
N LYS A 243 33.86 16.55 3.01
CA LYS A 243 33.26 16.86 1.69
C LYS A 243 32.72 15.60 1.00
N ARG A 244 33.49 14.51 0.98
CA ARG A 244 33.07 13.21 0.41
C ARG A 244 31.81 12.67 1.07
N LEU A 245 31.75 12.67 2.41
CA LEU A 245 30.55 12.24 3.14
C LEU A 245 29.34 13.14 2.87
N GLY A 246 29.55 14.46 2.78
CA GLY A 246 28.50 15.39 2.36
C GLY A 246 27.94 15.07 0.97
N ALA A 247 28.81 14.75 0.01
CA ALA A 247 28.39 14.32 -1.32
C ALA A 247 27.65 12.97 -1.30
N ASN A 248 28.04 12.02 -0.44
CA ASN A 248 27.32 10.76 -0.27
C ASN A 248 25.90 10.96 0.26
N ILE A 249 25.74 11.81 1.27
CA ILE A 249 24.43 12.18 1.84
C ILE A 249 23.55 12.81 0.75
N ALA A 250 24.10 13.74 -0.02
CA ALA A 250 23.38 14.41 -1.08
C ALA A 250 22.94 13.45 -2.20
N ARG A 251 23.82 12.52 -2.60
CA ARG A 251 23.49 11.44 -3.55
C ARG A 251 22.38 10.52 -3.06
N LEU A 252 22.37 10.20 -1.77
CA LEU A 252 21.31 9.38 -1.17
C LEU A 252 19.95 10.11 -1.21
N HIS A 253 19.93 11.40 -0.85
CA HIS A 253 18.72 12.22 -0.97
C HIS A 253 18.21 12.31 -2.42
N ASP A 254 19.12 12.49 -3.40
CA ASP A 254 18.74 12.50 -4.82
C ASP A 254 18.14 11.17 -5.26
N ARG A 255 18.72 10.04 -4.85
CA ARG A 255 18.19 8.71 -5.15
C ARG A 255 16.76 8.56 -4.65
N ILE A 256 16.52 8.88 -3.37
CA ILE A 256 15.17 8.80 -2.76
C ILE A 256 14.20 9.74 -3.50
N ALA A 257 14.63 10.96 -3.82
CA ALA A 257 13.79 11.91 -4.56
C ALA A 257 13.46 11.43 -5.99
N ASN A 258 14.39 10.73 -6.65
CA ASN A 258 14.19 10.19 -7.99
C ASN A 258 13.26 8.97 -7.99
N MET A 259 13.48 8.00 -7.10
CA MET A 259 12.59 6.82 -6.96
C MET A 259 11.15 7.26 -6.67
N ARG A 260 10.99 8.24 -5.78
CA ARG A 260 9.68 8.82 -5.49
C ARG A 260 9.04 9.49 -6.68
N ARG A 261 9.80 10.30 -7.43
CA ARG A 261 9.25 10.96 -8.62
C ARG A 261 8.85 9.95 -9.70
N ASP A 262 9.64 8.90 -9.86
CA ASP A 262 9.38 7.82 -10.82
C ASP A 262 8.07 7.08 -10.49
N PHE A 263 7.93 6.59 -9.26
CA PHE A 263 6.68 5.98 -8.77
C PHE A 263 5.47 6.89 -8.94
N LEU A 264 5.58 8.16 -8.51
CA LEU A 264 4.47 9.10 -8.68
C LEU A 264 4.11 9.29 -10.16
N HIS A 265 5.09 9.36 -11.06
CA HIS A 265 4.81 9.46 -12.49
C HIS A 265 4.16 8.19 -13.05
N GLN A 266 4.54 7.00 -12.60
CA GLN A 266 3.96 5.73 -13.04
C GLN A 266 2.52 5.62 -12.57
N GLU A 267 2.27 5.74 -11.26
CA GLU A 267 0.93 5.58 -10.68
C GLU A 267 -0.04 6.64 -11.20
N THR A 268 0.34 7.92 -11.20
CA THR A 268 -0.56 8.98 -11.70
C THR A 268 -0.82 8.88 -13.20
N SER A 269 0.11 8.34 -13.99
CA SER A 269 -0.17 8.06 -15.41
C SER A 269 -1.17 6.90 -15.55
N ARG A 270 -0.97 5.82 -14.79
CA ARG A 270 -1.84 4.63 -14.80
C ARG A 270 -3.27 4.99 -14.41
N MET A 271 -3.44 5.75 -13.32
CA MET A 271 -4.75 6.21 -12.85
C MET A 271 -5.49 7.02 -13.91
N VAL A 272 -4.82 8.02 -14.51
CA VAL A 272 -5.42 8.87 -15.54
C VAL A 272 -5.74 8.09 -16.80
N GLN A 273 -4.87 7.16 -17.20
CA GLN A 273 -5.09 6.33 -18.40
C GLN A 273 -6.34 5.44 -18.29
N GLN A 274 -6.66 4.96 -17.09
CA GLN A 274 -7.76 4.02 -16.84
C GLN A 274 -9.10 4.69 -16.53
N CYS A 275 -9.10 5.99 -16.18
CA CYS A 275 -10.30 6.64 -15.64
C CYS A 275 -10.80 7.79 -16.52
N ALA A 276 -12.12 7.84 -16.77
CA ALA A 276 -12.80 9.02 -17.28
C ALA A 276 -13.02 10.07 -16.17
N VAL A 277 -13.25 9.62 -14.94
CA VAL A 277 -13.40 10.49 -13.76
C VAL A 277 -12.50 9.97 -12.64
N LEU A 278 -11.69 10.84 -12.07
CA LEU A 278 -10.89 10.55 -10.90
C LEU A 278 -11.24 11.56 -9.80
N ALA A 279 -11.79 11.10 -8.68
CA ALA A 279 -12.19 11.92 -7.56
C ALA A 279 -11.25 11.71 -6.38
N THR A 280 -10.78 12.78 -5.76
CA THR A 280 -9.95 12.74 -4.55
C THR A 280 -10.21 13.96 -3.70
N GLU A 281 -9.83 13.91 -2.42
CA GLU A 281 -9.88 15.08 -1.56
C GLU A 281 -8.93 16.20 -2.03
N GLU A 282 -9.31 17.46 -1.80
CA GLU A 282 -8.40 18.58 -1.90
C GLU A 282 -7.46 18.59 -0.70
N LEU A 283 -6.26 18.07 -0.91
CA LEU A 283 -5.23 18.07 0.11
C LEU A 283 -4.58 19.45 0.24
N ALA A 284 -4.34 19.85 1.49
CA ALA A 284 -3.46 20.97 1.84
C ALA A 284 -2.16 20.47 2.53
N PRO A 285 -1.21 19.84 1.81
CA PRO A 285 -0.02 19.24 2.41
C PRO A 285 0.82 20.18 3.27
N LYS A 286 0.82 21.49 2.94
CA LYS A 286 1.51 22.52 3.75
C LYS A 286 0.94 22.62 5.16
N ASN A 287 -0.39 22.54 5.29
CA ASN A 287 -1.07 22.58 6.58
C ASN A 287 -0.87 21.24 7.33
N MET A 288 -0.96 20.12 6.61
CA MET A 288 -0.80 18.78 7.17
C MET A 288 0.63 18.53 7.69
N SER A 289 1.64 19.12 7.08
CA SER A 289 3.06 18.98 7.46
C SER A 289 3.60 20.13 8.32
N ARG A 290 2.72 20.99 8.86
CA ARG A 290 3.13 22.08 9.75
C ARG A 290 3.82 21.53 11.00
N SER A 291 4.90 22.20 11.40
CA SER A 291 5.62 21.85 12.63
C SER A 291 4.71 22.09 13.85
N ALA A 292 4.76 21.18 14.82
CA ALA A 292 4.18 21.41 16.15
C ALA A 292 5.16 22.09 17.11
N ARG A 293 6.35 22.50 16.64
CA ARG A 293 7.35 23.21 17.45
C ARG A 293 6.80 24.60 17.82
N GLY A 294 6.75 24.88 19.12
CA GLY A 294 6.42 26.20 19.66
C GLY A 294 7.65 27.09 19.84
N THR A 295 7.48 28.19 20.55
CA THR A 295 8.55 29.12 20.94
C THR A 295 9.15 28.70 22.28
N GLU A 296 10.18 29.41 22.75
CA GLU A 296 10.68 29.23 24.14
C GLU A 296 9.63 29.60 25.18
N GLN A 297 8.82 30.62 24.89
CA GLN A 297 7.76 31.12 25.77
C GLN A 297 6.51 30.23 25.75
N GLU A 298 6.21 29.59 24.62
CA GLU A 298 5.07 28.68 24.48
C GLU A 298 5.52 27.37 23.79
N PRO A 299 6.04 26.41 24.57
CA PRO A 299 6.62 25.19 24.02
C PRO A 299 5.54 24.30 23.39
N GLY A 300 5.87 23.79 22.20
CA GLY A 300 4.97 22.94 21.44
C GLY A 300 4.71 21.58 22.10
N ARG A 301 3.49 21.04 21.94
CA ARG A 301 3.13 19.69 22.43
C ARG A 301 3.31 18.63 21.35
N ARG A 302 3.67 17.40 21.76
CA ARG A 302 3.83 16.21 20.88
C ARG A 302 4.74 16.44 19.66
N VAL A 303 5.75 17.31 19.78
CA VAL A 303 6.63 17.75 18.67
C VAL A 303 7.30 16.57 17.97
N ARG A 304 7.81 15.58 18.73
CA ARG A 304 8.48 14.40 18.16
C ARG A 304 7.53 13.51 17.36
N GLN A 305 6.32 13.26 17.87
CA GLN A 305 5.29 12.49 17.16
C GLN A 305 4.87 13.20 15.87
N LYS A 306 4.61 14.52 15.95
CA LYS A 306 4.27 15.32 14.77
C LYS A 306 5.40 15.35 13.75
N ALA A 307 6.65 15.45 14.18
CA ALA A 307 7.80 15.40 13.29
C ALA A 307 7.94 14.05 12.58
N GLY A 308 7.61 12.94 13.25
CA GLY A 308 7.51 11.61 12.64
C GLY A 308 6.42 11.55 11.57
N LEU A 309 5.20 11.98 11.90
CA LEU A 309 4.08 12.02 10.95
C LEU A 309 4.36 12.93 9.75
N ASN A 310 4.90 14.13 9.99
CA ASN A 310 5.27 15.06 8.93
C ASN A 310 6.29 14.45 7.97
N ARG A 311 7.21 13.62 8.48
CA ARG A 311 8.19 12.92 7.65
C ARG A 311 7.51 11.92 6.72
N GLU A 312 6.56 11.13 7.22
CA GLU A 312 5.81 10.17 6.41
C GLU A 312 4.95 10.89 5.35
N ILE A 313 4.24 11.96 5.72
CA ILE A 313 3.46 12.78 4.78
C ILE A 313 4.35 13.37 3.68
N LEU A 314 5.50 13.95 4.06
CA LEU A 314 6.44 14.51 3.09
C LEU A 314 7.10 13.42 2.23
N SER A 315 7.27 12.21 2.76
CA SER A 315 7.76 11.06 2.01
C SER A 315 6.75 10.59 0.96
N ALA A 316 5.46 10.53 1.31
CA ALA A 316 4.37 10.14 0.40
C ALA A 316 4.11 11.16 -0.73
N ALA A 317 4.48 12.44 -0.50
CA ALA A 317 4.52 13.50 -1.51
C ALA A 317 3.20 13.75 -2.26
N PHE A 318 2.07 13.73 -1.55
CA PHE A 318 0.73 13.97 -2.11
C PHE A 318 0.60 15.26 -2.92
N GLY A 319 1.24 16.35 -2.49
CA GLY A 319 1.21 17.60 -3.24
C GLY A 319 1.83 17.49 -4.65
N MET A 320 2.85 16.63 -4.82
CA MET A 320 3.42 16.34 -6.13
C MET A 320 2.49 15.41 -6.93
N ALA A 321 1.85 14.45 -6.28
CA ALA A 321 0.85 13.57 -6.90
C ALA A 321 -0.32 14.38 -7.48
N HIS A 322 -0.91 15.30 -6.70
CA HIS A 322 -2.03 16.13 -7.16
C HIS A 322 -1.65 17.04 -8.32
N GLN A 323 -0.47 17.65 -8.27
CA GLN A 323 0.04 18.43 -9.41
C GLN A 323 0.18 17.55 -10.66
N MET A 324 0.68 16.33 -10.51
CA MET A 324 0.81 15.38 -11.62
C MET A 324 -0.54 14.91 -12.16
N LEU A 325 -1.49 14.60 -11.29
CA LEU A 325 -2.85 14.24 -11.69
C LEU A 325 -3.51 15.39 -12.43
N ALA A 326 -3.41 16.63 -11.95
CA ALA A 326 -4.06 17.78 -12.57
C ALA A 326 -3.65 17.96 -14.03
N TYR A 327 -2.34 18.08 -14.31
CA TYR A 327 -1.90 18.30 -15.70
C TYR A 327 -2.11 17.05 -16.57
N LYS A 328 -1.99 15.83 -16.02
CA LYS A 328 -2.17 14.60 -16.82
C LYS A 328 -3.63 14.36 -17.14
N ALA A 329 -4.53 14.65 -16.22
CA ALA A 329 -5.96 14.48 -16.39
C ALA A 329 -6.48 15.45 -17.47
N GLU A 330 -6.05 16.72 -17.43
CA GLU A 330 -6.27 17.68 -18.51
C GLU A 330 -5.75 17.14 -19.86
N GLU A 331 -4.52 16.64 -19.90
CA GLU A 331 -3.94 16.04 -21.11
C GLU A 331 -4.70 14.81 -21.63
N ALA A 332 -5.40 14.05 -20.77
CA ALA A 332 -6.11 12.84 -21.15
C ALA A 332 -7.62 13.02 -21.37
N GLY A 333 -8.14 14.24 -21.14
CA GLY A 333 -9.58 14.47 -21.05
C GLY A 333 -10.25 13.76 -19.86
N THR A 334 -9.48 13.36 -18.85
CA THR A 334 -10.00 12.81 -17.60
C THR A 334 -10.47 13.95 -16.71
N ARG A 335 -11.69 13.85 -16.19
CA ARG A 335 -12.18 14.80 -15.19
C ARG A 335 -11.56 14.49 -13.83
N LEU A 336 -10.61 15.30 -13.39
CA LEU A 336 -10.10 15.29 -12.01
C LEU A 336 -11.02 16.13 -11.12
N HIS A 337 -11.70 15.50 -10.17
CA HIS A 337 -12.54 16.17 -9.18
C HIS A 337 -11.81 16.25 -7.84
N LEU A 338 -11.63 17.47 -7.33
CA LEU A 338 -11.04 17.72 -6.02
C LEU A 338 -12.14 18.16 -5.05
N SER A 339 -12.48 17.29 -4.10
CA SER A 339 -13.53 17.56 -3.12
C SER A 339 -13.01 18.40 -1.94
N ASP A 340 -13.72 19.47 -1.57
CA ASP A 340 -13.41 20.24 -0.35
C ASP A 340 -13.71 19.41 0.90
N THR A 341 -12.66 19.09 1.66
CA THR A 341 -12.74 18.22 2.84
C THR A 341 -13.47 18.87 4.02
N ARG A 342 -13.54 20.20 4.12
CA ARG A 342 -14.15 20.88 5.27
C ARG A 342 -15.68 20.71 5.33
N PRO A 343 -16.45 21.01 4.26
CA PRO A 343 -17.88 20.76 4.25
C PRO A 343 -18.19 19.27 4.04
N LEU A 344 -17.40 18.56 3.22
CA LEU A 344 -17.70 17.17 2.88
C LEU A 344 -17.40 16.21 4.03
N ARG A 345 -16.30 16.42 4.77
CA ARG A 345 -15.83 15.54 5.86
C ARG A 345 -15.76 14.05 5.45
N PRO A 346 -15.06 13.69 4.36
CA PRO A 346 -15.12 12.35 3.77
C PRO A 346 -14.68 11.22 4.72
N SER A 347 -13.72 11.50 5.61
CA SER A 347 -13.28 10.55 6.64
C SER A 347 -14.32 10.23 7.73
N GLN A 348 -15.36 11.06 7.85
CA GLN A 348 -16.43 10.91 8.84
C GLN A 348 -17.77 10.57 8.20
N ARG A 349 -18.05 11.11 7.02
CA ARG A 349 -19.33 10.95 6.32
C ARG A 349 -19.53 9.52 5.83
N CYS A 350 -20.73 8.99 5.99
CA CYS A 350 -21.11 7.68 5.47
C CYS A 350 -21.41 7.75 3.98
N ALA A 351 -20.78 6.90 3.17
CA ALA A 351 -21.08 6.80 1.74
C ALA A 351 -22.52 6.34 1.45
N ALA A 352 -23.11 5.53 2.34
CA ALA A 352 -24.43 4.94 2.14
C ALA A 352 -25.60 5.88 2.51
N CYS A 353 -25.56 6.50 3.69
CA CYS A 353 -26.66 7.35 4.18
C CYS A 353 -26.33 8.84 4.27
N TRP A 354 -25.11 9.22 3.91
CA TRP A 354 -24.62 10.60 3.93
C TRP A 354 -24.53 11.27 5.31
N GLU A 355 -24.85 10.59 6.41
CA GLU A 355 -24.71 11.12 7.77
C GLU A 355 -23.25 11.22 8.24
N ILE A 356 -22.96 12.19 9.10
CA ILE A 356 -21.63 12.38 9.69
C ILE A 356 -21.49 11.46 10.89
N VAL A 357 -20.49 10.57 10.84
CA VAL A 357 -20.15 9.68 11.94
C VAL A 357 -18.81 10.14 12.52
N PRO A 358 -18.79 10.81 13.68
CA PRO A 358 -17.56 11.26 14.33
C PRO A 358 -16.62 10.08 14.57
N LYS A 359 -15.37 10.24 14.14
CA LYS A 359 -14.32 9.23 14.26
C LYS A 359 -12.99 9.87 14.60
N THR A 360 -12.17 9.15 15.33
CA THR A 360 -10.78 9.46 15.59
C THR A 360 -9.87 8.88 14.52
N LEU A 361 -8.58 9.27 14.51
CA LEU A 361 -7.61 8.70 13.58
C LEU A 361 -7.40 7.19 13.78
N ALA A 362 -7.64 6.66 14.99
CA ALA A 362 -7.47 5.24 15.34
C ALA A 362 -8.61 4.37 14.78
N ASP A 363 -9.76 4.95 14.47
CA ASP A 363 -10.88 4.24 13.88
C ASP A 363 -10.58 4.01 12.39
N ARG A 364 -10.17 2.78 12.05
CA ARG A 364 -9.78 2.39 10.67
C ARG A 364 -10.91 1.72 9.90
N VAL A 365 -12.02 1.39 10.57
CA VAL A 365 -13.24 0.86 9.95
C VAL A 365 -14.34 1.92 10.12
N HIS A 366 -15.06 2.21 9.04
CA HIS A 366 -16.29 2.99 9.07
C HIS A 366 -17.42 2.06 9.50
N VAL A 367 -18.05 2.36 10.64
CA VAL A 367 -19.30 1.73 11.08
C VAL A 367 -20.31 2.86 11.27
N CYS A 368 -21.38 2.85 10.48
CA CYS A 368 -22.40 3.90 10.55
C CYS A 368 -23.50 3.55 11.55
N PRO A 369 -23.72 4.33 12.63
CA PRO A 369 -24.80 4.09 13.58
C PRO A 369 -26.19 4.46 13.00
N HIS A 370 -26.25 5.22 11.91
CA HIS A 370 -27.50 5.67 11.31
C HIS A 370 -28.11 4.64 10.34
N CYS A 371 -27.26 3.93 9.59
CA CYS A 371 -27.72 2.98 8.56
C CYS A 371 -27.07 1.58 8.63
N GLY A 372 -26.16 1.34 9.58
CA GLY A 372 -25.49 0.05 9.73
C GLY A 372 -24.40 -0.24 8.69
N HIS A 373 -24.08 0.69 7.78
CA HIS A 373 -23.04 0.49 6.76
C HIS A 373 -21.65 0.28 7.39
N VAL A 374 -20.96 -0.79 6.97
CA VAL A 374 -19.62 -1.15 7.45
C VAL A 374 -18.65 -1.33 6.30
N MET A 375 -17.50 -0.66 6.36
CA MET A 375 -16.38 -0.85 5.42
C MET A 375 -15.09 -0.19 5.91
N PRO A 376 -13.91 -0.48 5.34
CA PRO A 376 -12.69 0.25 5.66
C PRO A 376 -12.88 1.77 5.54
N ARG A 377 -12.35 2.54 6.50
CA ARG A 377 -12.55 4.00 6.56
C ARG A 377 -12.04 4.69 5.29
N ASP A 378 -10.88 4.28 4.83
CA ASP A 378 -10.20 4.91 3.69
C ASP A 378 -10.98 4.58 2.38
N GLN A 379 -11.56 3.37 2.26
CA GLN A 379 -12.48 3.02 1.17
C GLN A 379 -13.80 3.81 1.22
N ASN A 380 -14.43 3.95 2.39
CA ASN A 380 -15.61 4.80 2.56
C ASN A 380 -15.33 6.25 2.15
N SER A 381 -14.15 6.76 2.53
CA SER A 381 -13.73 8.12 2.18
C SER A 381 -13.58 8.28 0.67
N ALA A 382 -12.97 7.30 0.00
CA ALA A 382 -12.86 7.23 -1.45
C ALA A 382 -14.25 7.20 -2.14
N LEU A 383 -15.21 6.43 -1.62
CA LEU A 383 -16.59 6.42 -2.13
C LEU A 383 -17.29 7.76 -1.92
N VAL A 384 -17.14 8.40 -0.77
CA VAL A 384 -17.74 9.72 -0.49
C VAL A 384 -17.27 10.77 -1.50
N VAL A 385 -15.98 10.80 -1.83
CA VAL A 385 -15.45 11.75 -2.83
C VAL A 385 -15.90 11.41 -4.25
N LEU A 386 -16.07 10.12 -4.59
CA LEU A 386 -16.62 9.71 -5.88
C LEU A 386 -18.09 10.14 -6.03
N ILE A 387 -18.90 9.91 -5.00
CA ILE A 387 -20.31 10.34 -4.97
C ILE A 387 -20.38 11.87 -5.13
N ASP A 388 -19.51 12.61 -4.44
CA ASP A 388 -19.40 14.06 -4.58
C ASP A 388 -19.07 14.50 -6.03
N ALA A 389 -18.12 13.83 -6.68
CA ALA A 389 -17.77 14.11 -8.07
C ALA A 389 -18.93 13.90 -9.06
N ASN A 390 -19.78 12.92 -8.77
CA ASN A 390 -20.94 12.59 -9.59
C ASN A 390 -22.15 13.52 -9.36
N THR A 391 -22.11 14.38 -8.33
CA THR A 391 -23.21 15.30 -7.98
C THR A 391 -22.73 16.73 -7.67
N PRO A 392 -22.08 17.44 -8.61
CA PRO A 392 -21.52 18.77 -8.37
C PRO A 392 -22.63 19.82 -8.19
N GLY A 393 -22.47 20.73 -7.22
CA GLY A 393 -23.31 21.94 -7.11
C GLY A 393 -24.58 21.82 -6.25
N THR A 394 -24.94 20.62 -5.80
CA THR A 394 -25.89 20.49 -4.67
C THR A 394 -25.08 20.67 -3.39
N GLY A 395 -25.21 21.81 -2.71
CA GLY A 395 -24.53 22.02 -1.43
C GLY A 395 -24.74 20.81 -0.51
N VAL A 396 -23.79 20.54 0.40
CA VAL A 396 -23.84 19.38 1.32
C VAL A 396 -25.18 19.25 2.06
N ALA A 397 -25.92 20.36 2.20
CA ALA A 397 -27.24 20.45 2.82
C ALA A 397 -28.45 20.12 1.92
N ALA A 398 -28.30 20.07 0.59
CA ALA A 398 -29.41 19.99 -0.37
C ALA A 398 -29.63 18.59 -0.97
N ARG A 399 -28.92 17.56 -0.50
CA ARG A 399 -29.13 16.19 -0.99
C ARG A 399 -30.36 15.57 -0.31
N PRO A 400 -31.40 15.17 -1.05
CA PRO A 400 -32.49 14.41 -0.45
C PRO A 400 -31.90 13.12 0.14
N LYS A 401 -32.30 12.80 1.38
CA LYS A 401 -32.01 11.51 2.00
C LYS A 401 -32.34 10.43 0.98
N PRO A 402 -31.43 9.47 0.68
CA PRO A 402 -31.85 8.24 0.04
C PRO A 402 -33.04 7.71 0.86
N LEU A 403 -34.15 7.39 0.19
CA LEU A 403 -35.32 6.83 0.85
C LEU A 403 -34.84 5.74 1.80
N PRO A 404 -35.25 5.77 3.10
CA PRO A 404 -34.92 4.67 3.97
C PRO A 404 -35.40 3.39 3.30
N PRO A 405 -34.62 2.30 3.31
CA PRO A 405 -35.21 1.00 3.00
C PRO A 405 -36.45 0.88 3.91
N ALA A 406 -37.58 0.52 3.28
CA ALA A 406 -38.89 0.53 3.91
C ALA A 406 -38.79 0.06 5.37
N THR A 407 -39.23 0.92 6.28
CA THR A 407 -39.14 0.76 7.73
C THR A 407 -39.81 -0.53 8.18
N GLY A 408 -39.02 -1.60 8.29
CA GLY A 408 -39.21 -2.62 9.29
C GLY A 408 -38.18 -2.35 10.39
N GLN A 409 -38.65 -2.01 11.59
CA GLN A 409 -37.81 -1.73 12.77
C GLN A 409 -36.67 -2.75 12.90
N VAL A 410 -35.43 -2.29 12.75
CA VAL A 410 -34.25 -3.10 13.10
C VAL A 410 -34.13 -3.07 14.62
N LYS A 411 -34.85 -3.99 15.28
CA LYS A 411 -34.45 -4.50 16.58
C LYS A 411 -33.06 -5.12 16.42
N VAL A 412 -32.17 -4.78 17.34
CA VAL A 412 -30.85 -5.39 17.53
C VAL A 412 -30.96 -6.90 17.26
N CYS A 413 -30.28 -7.36 16.22
CA CYS A 413 -30.38 -8.73 15.73
C CYS A 413 -29.88 -9.70 16.80
N ASP A 414 -30.82 -10.43 17.40
CA ASP A 414 -30.56 -11.61 18.20
C ASP A 414 -30.05 -12.74 17.28
N PRO A 415 -28.86 -13.33 17.54
CA PRO A 415 -28.32 -14.45 16.77
C PRO A 415 -29.20 -15.73 16.80
N ARG A 416 -30.33 -15.72 17.51
CA ARG A 416 -31.31 -16.82 17.59
C ARG A 416 -32.50 -16.71 16.62
N ASN A 417 -32.54 -15.72 15.72
CA ASN A 417 -33.68 -15.51 14.80
C ASN A 417 -33.68 -16.48 13.58
N PRO A 418 -34.65 -17.40 13.44
CA PRO A 418 -34.67 -18.41 12.37
C PRO A 418 -34.83 -17.85 10.95
N ARG A 419 -35.33 -16.61 10.80
CA ARG A 419 -35.58 -15.99 9.48
C ARG A 419 -34.34 -15.40 8.81
N TYR A 420 -33.20 -15.30 9.53
CA TYR A 420 -31.93 -14.83 8.96
C TYR A 420 -31.26 -15.88 8.05
N ASN A 421 -31.62 -17.16 8.20
CA ASN A 421 -31.12 -18.25 7.35
C ASN A 421 -31.82 -18.29 5.97
N ALA A 422 -33.07 -17.82 5.87
CA ALA A 422 -33.90 -18.04 4.68
C ALA A 422 -33.51 -17.21 3.44
N LEU A 423 -32.95 -15.99 3.61
CA LEU A 423 -32.52 -15.17 2.45
C LEU A 423 -31.07 -15.44 2.00
N ARG A 424 -30.29 -16.17 2.81
CA ARG A 424 -28.88 -16.50 2.53
C ARG A 424 -28.73 -17.79 1.70
N LEU A 425 -29.77 -18.62 1.71
CA LEU A 425 -29.89 -19.86 0.93
C LEU A 425 -30.21 -19.60 -0.55
N ALA A 426 -30.90 -18.50 -0.89
CA ALA A 426 -31.41 -18.25 -2.24
C ALA A 426 -30.37 -18.04 -3.36
N VAL A 427 -29.08 -17.78 -3.04
CA VAL A 427 -28.01 -17.66 -4.06
C VAL A 427 -27.19 -18.95 -4.19
N GLY A 428 -27.22 -19.82 -3.17
CA GLY A 428 -26.57 -21.14 -3.17
C GLY A 428 -27.49 -22.30 -3.54
N GLU A 429 -28.81 -22.07 -3.60
CA GLU A 429 -29.84 -23.07 -3.94
C GLU A 429 -29.83 -23.53 -5.40
N PHE A 430 -29.14 -22.82 -6.31
CA PHE A 430 -29.11 -23.14 -7.74
C PHE A 430 -27.91 -24.00 -8.19
N ILE A 431 -26.99 -24.36 -7.29
CA ILE A 431 -25.79 -25.15 -7.63
C ILE A 431 -25.93 -26.54 -6.99
N GLY A 432 -25.93 -27.59 -7.83
CA GLY A 432 -25.96 -28.97 -7.37
C GLY A 432 -24.76 -29.27 -6.47
N ALA A 433 -24.91 -30.17 -5.50
CA ALA A 433 -23.80 -30.56 -4.61
C ALA A 433 -22.58 -31.09 -5.39
N ASP A 434 -22.85 -31.66 -6.57
CA ASP A 434 -21.88 -32.28 -7.47
C ASP A 434 -21.08 -31.24 -8.29
N ASP A 435 -21.57 -30.00 -8.36
CA ASP A 435 -20.95 -28.87 -9.06
C ASP A 435 -20.04 -28.03 -8.14
N ILE A 436 -19.95 -28.38 -6.86
CA ILE A 436 -19.12 -27.69 -5.87
C ILE A 436 -17.77 -28.39 -5.76
N THR A 437 -16.69 -27.63 -5.94
CA THR A 437 -15.34 -28.14 -5.69
C THR A 437 -15.11 -28.29 -4.18
N LEU A 438 -14.69 -29.48 -3.76
CA LEU A 438 -14.36 -29.77 -2.36
C LEU A 438 -12.85 -29.74 -2.15
N LEU A 439 -12.44 -29.13 -1.03
CA LEU A 439 -11.03 -28.86 -0.74
C LEU A 439 -10.70 -29.34 0.67
N GLY A 440 -9.65 -30.14 0.81
CA GLY A 440 -9.06 -30.52 2.08
C GLY A 440 -7.65 -29.96 2.19
N VAL A 441 -7.38 -29.15 3.22
CA VAL A 441 -6.12 -28.40 3.34
C VAL A 441 -5.35 -28.83 4.58
N ASP A 442 -4.20 -29.48 4.38
CA ASP A 442 -3.18 -29.65 5.42
C ASP A 442 -2.30 -28.40 5.46
N PHE A 443 -2.45 -27.60 6.52
CA PHE A 443 -1.86 -26.27 6.60
C PHE A 443 -0.54 -26.23 7.39
N SER A 444 0.49 -25.68 6.76
CA SER A 444 1.77 -25.37 7.39
C SER A 444 1.89 -23.87 7.67
N SER A 445 2.24 -23.50 8.91
CA SER A 445 2.48 -22.11 9.31
C SER A 445 3.82 -21.53 8.82
N ALA A 446 4.68 -22.36 8.24
CA ALA A 446 5.97 -21.98 7.67
C ALA A 446 6.28 -22.87 6.44
N PRO A 447 5.47 -22.76 5.39
CA PRO A 447 5.57 -23.65 4.24
C PRO A 447 6.91 -23.47 3.53
N ASN A 448 7.43 -24.58 3.03
CA ASN A 448 8.62 -24.68 2.20
C ASN A 448 8.61 -26.01 1.45
N ARG A 449 9.55 -26.24 0.53
CA ARG A 449 9.67 -27.48 -0.26
C ARG A 449 9.62 -28.79 0.55
N ARG A 450 10.12 -28.78 1.79
CA ARG A 450 10.12 -29.98 2.65
C ARG A 450 8.84 -30.13 3.46
N LYS A 451 8.10 -29.05 3.71
CA LYS A 451 6.85 -29.04 4.49
C LYS A 451 5.88 -28.03 3.86
N PRO A 452 5.32 -28.34 2.68
CA PRO A 452 4.42 -27.44 1.98
C PRO A 452 3.04 -27.40 2.66
N ILE A 453 2.17 -26.52 2.19
CA ILE A 453 0.73 -26.68 2.38
C ILE A 453 0.24 -27.66 1.30
N VAL A 454 -0.50 -28.70 1.70
CA VAL A 454 -1.03 -29.71 0.77
C VAL A 454 -2.54 -29.55 0.68
N ILE A 455 -3.05 -29.49 -0.56
CA ILE A 455 -4.47 -29.30 -0.84
C ILE A 455 -4.95 -30.51 -1.64
N ALA A 456 -5.83 -31.31 -1.05
CA ALA A 456 -6.59 -32.35 -1.73
C ALA A 456 -7.83 -31.71 -2.37
N GLN A 457 -7.95 -31.80 -3.68
CA GLN A 457 -9.13 -31.36 -4.42
C GLN A 457 -9.99 -32.56 -4.78
N GLY A 458 -11.29 -32.45 -4.58
CA GLY A 458 -12.25 -33.49 -4.95
C GLY A 458 -13.63 -32.94 -5.28
N ARG A 459 -14.54 -33.86 -5.56
CA ARG A 459 -15.97 -33.58 -5.80
C ARG A 459 -16.82 -34.70 -5.24
N LEU A 460 -18.09 -34.44 -4.96
CA LEU A 460 -19.04 -35.51 -4.65
C LEU A 460 -19.33 -36.31 -5.93
N ALA A 461 -19.52 -37.62 -5.76
CA ALA A 461 -20.08 -38.45 -6.81
C ALA A 461 -21.58 -38.11 -6.99
N GLN A 462 -22.07 -38.21 -8.22
CA GLN A 462 -23.47 -37.91 -8.58
C GLN A 462 -24.46 -39.00 -8.12
N ASP A 463 -24.07 -39.80 -7.13
CA ASP A 463 -24.81 -40.95 -6.64
C ASP A 463 -25.13 -40.76 -5.13
N PRO A 464 -26.14 -41.47 -4.60
CA PRO A 464 -26.53 -41.33 -3.20
C PRO A 464 -25.55 -41.99 -2.21
N SER A 465 -24.38 -42.48 -2.66
CA SER A 465 -23.46 -43.24 -1.82
C SER A 465 -22.59 -42.39 -0.89
N HIS A 466 -22.78 -41.06 -0.90
CA HIS A 466 -21.96 -40.10 -0.15
C HIS A 466 -20.46 -40.31 -0.40
N THR A 467 -20.10 -40.53 -1.67
CA THR A 467 -18.72 -40.75 -2.10
C THR A 467 -18.08 -39.42 -2.49
N VAL A 468 -16.87 -39.16 -1.99
CA VAL A 468 -15.99 -38.08 -2.47
C VAL A 468 -14.90 -38.65 -3.35
N ILE A 469 -14.80 -38.13 -4.57
CA ILE A 469 -13.80 -38.52 -5.56
C ILE A 469 -12.61 -37.57 -5.43
N LEU A 470 -11.47 -38.08 -5.02
CA LEU A 470 -10.20 -37.35 -4.98
C LEU A 470 -9.68 -37.17 -6.41
N GLN A 471 -9.54 -35.91 -6.83
CA GLN A 471 -9.09 -35.55 -8.17
C GLN A 471 -7.59 -35.33 -8.21
N ASP A 472 -7.06 -34.48 -7.32
CA ASP A 472 -5.64 -34.11 -7.34
C ASP A 472 -5.14 -33.61 -5.98
N PHE A 473 -3.80 -33.52 -5.84
CA PHE A 473 -3.10 -32.89 -4.74
C PHE A 473 -2.23 -31.73 -5.23
N THR A 474 -2.56 -30.51 -4.82
CA THR A 474 -1.71 -29.34 -5.01
C THR A 474 -0.76 -29.16 -3.82
N ARG A 475 0.51 -28.82 -4.09
CA ARG A 475 1.52 -28.49 -3.04
C ARG A 475 1.95 -27.04 -3.18
N LEU A 476 1.86 -26.28 -2.09
CA LEU A 476 2.20 -24.86 -2.06
C LEU A 476 3.32 -24.60 -1.06
N ASP A 477 4.47 -24.15 -1.58
CA ASP A 477 5.69 -23.98 -0.79
C ASP A 477 5.76 -22.63 -0.05
N THR A 478 4.80 -21.72 -0.25
CA THR A 478 4.81 -20.38 0.37
C THR A 478 3.41 -19.95 0.83
N LEU A 479 3.36 -19.07 1.83
CA LEU A 479 2.09 -18.43 2.24
C LEU A 479 1.52 -17.52 1.16
N ALA A 480 2.38 -16.92 0.32
CA ALA A 480 1.94 -16.09 -0.81
C ALA A 480 1.22 -16.90 -1.88
N SER A 481 1.75 -18.08 -2.25
CA SER A 481 1.09 -18.99 -3.18
C SER A 481 -0.21 -19.55 -2.61
N PHE A 482 -0.26 -19.81 -1.29
CA PHE A 482 -1.51 -20.19 -0.63
C PHE A 482 -2.56 -19.06 -0.65
N PHE A 483 -2.15 -17.82 -0.39
CA PHE A 483 -3.06 -16.68 -0.49
C PHE A 483 -3.57 -16.43 -1.91
N GLN A 484 -2.71 -16.56 -2.92
CA GLN A 484 -3.14 -16.52 -4.33
C GLN A 484 -4.14 -17.63 -4.65
N TRP A 485 -3.90 -18.84 -4.15
CA TRP A 485 -4.81 -19.95 -4.33
C TRP A 485 -6.19 -19.71 -3.66
N LEU A 486 -6.23 -19.09 -2.47
CA LEU A 486 -7.50 -18.72 -1.80
C LEU A 486 -8.34 -17.70 -2.60
N GLN A 487 -7.73 -17.00 -3.56
CA GLN A 487 -8.43 -16.06 -4.46
C GLN A 487 -8.99 -16.75 -5.71
N THR A 488 -8.82 -18.07 -5.87
CA THR A 488 -9.44 -18.80 -6.98
C THR A 488 -10.97 -18.68 -6.88
N PRO A 489 -11.66 -18.37 -8.00
CA PRO A 489 -13.11 -18.24 -8.00
C PRO A 489 -13.81 -19.52 -7.50
N GLY A 490 -14.92 -19.35 -6.78
CA GLY A 490 -15.81 -20.46 -6.40
C GLY A 490 -16.68 -20.97 -7.56
N PRO A 491 -17.59 -21.94 -7.31
CA PRO A 491 -17.98 -22.43 -5.98
C PRO A 491 -17.00 -23.47 -5.42
N TRP A 492 -16.54 -23.25 -4.19
CA TRP A 492 -15.81 -24.25 -3.42
C TRP A 492 -16.11 -24.23 -1.93
N ILE A 493 -16.06 -25.41 -1.32
CA ILE A 493 -16.13 -25.62 0.14
C ILE A 493 -14.82 -26.28 0.58
N GLY A 494 -14.09 -25.60 1.47
CA GLY A 494 -12.81 -26.05 1.98
C GLY A 494 -12.82 -26.33 3.48
N ALA A 495 -12.19 -27.43 3.86
CA ALA A 495 -11.89 -27.82 5.23
C ALA A 495 -10.39 -27.63 5.50
N PHE A 496 -10.04 -26.84 6.52
CA PHE A 496 -8.67 -26.36 6.76
C PHE A 496 -8.12 -26.86 8.10
N ASP A 497 -6.97 -27.54 8.10
CA ASP A 497 -6.23 -27.95 9.31
C ASP A 497 -5.49 -26.77 9.96
N LEU A 498 -6.27 -25.78 10.39
CA LEU A 498 -5.81 -24.70 11.24
C LEU A 498 -6.97 -24.15 12.07
N PRO A 499 -6.73 -23.70 13.30
CA PRO A 499 -7.80 -23.09 14.10
C PRO A 499 -8.18 -21.72 13.55
N PHE A 500 -9.48 -21.41 13.57
CA PHE A 500 -9.98 -20.09 13.18
C PHE A 500 -10.06 -19.14 14.36
N GLY A 501 -10.13 -19.64 15.60
CA GLY A 501 -10.36 -18.84 16.80
C GLY A 501 -9.45 -19.15 17.97
N LEU A 502 -9.49 -18.30 19.00
CA LEU A 502 -8.80 -18.49 20.28
C LEU A 502 -9.79 -18.79 21.41
N PRO A 503 -9.35 -19.43 22.52
CA PRO A 503 -10.22 -19.70 23.67
C PRO A 503 -10.83 -18.41 24.23
N ARG A 504 -12.13 -18.44 24.49
CA ARG A 504 -12.90 -17.33 25.02
C ARG A 504 -12.31 -16.79 26.33
N GLU A 505 -11.94 -17.69 27.22
CA GLU A 505 -11.31 -17.38 28.50
C GLU A 505 -10.03 -16.55 28.34
N LEU A 506 -9.21 -16.87 27.34
CA LEU A 506 -7.98 -16.12 27.02
C LEU A 506 -8.32 -14.71 26.56
N ILE A 507 -9.28 -14.58 25.64
CA ILE A 507 -9.70 -13.28 25.09
C ILE A 507 -10.28 -12.38 26.18
N ASP A 508 -11.10 -12.95 27.05
CA ASP A 508 -11.74 -12.23 28.16
C ASP A 508 -10.69 -11.78 29.20
N THR A 509 -9.77 -12.66 29.57
CA THR A 509 -8.70 -12.34 30.54
C THR A 509 -7.78 -11.24 30.05
N LEU A 510 -7.40 -11.29 28.76
CA LEU A 510 -6.49 -10.31 28.17
C LEU A 510 -7.20 -9.02 27.73
N ARG A 511 -8.53 -8.96 27.85
CA ARG A 511 -9.38 -7.88 27.33
C ARG A 511 -9.07 -7.58 25.85
N TRP A 512 -8.80 -8.64 25.09
CA TRP A 512 -8.53 -8.54 23.66
C TRP A 512 -9.81 -8.22 22.87
N PRO A 513 -9.69 -7.73 21.63
CA PRO A 513 -10.86 -7.44 20.81
C PRO A 513 -11.77 -8.66 20.68
N GLY A 514 -13.05 -8.45 20.92
CA GLY A 514 -14.06 -9.49 20.94
C GLY A 514 -14.28 -10.17 22.29
N HIS A 515 -13.69 -9.69 23.40
CA HIS A 515 -14.05 -10.15 24.75
C HIS A 515 -15.53 -9.91 25.08
N ARG A 516 -16.11 -10.60 26.06
CA ARG A 516 -17.56 -10.59 26.33
C ARG A 516 -18.18 -9.21 26.59
N GLU A 517 -17.41 -8.30 27.16
CA GLU A 517 -17.85 -6.91 27.40
C GLU A 517 -17.62 -5.98 26.17
N ASP A 518 -16.87 -6.44 25.17
CA ASP A 518 -16.65 -5.73 23.91
C ASP A 518 -17.89 -5.83 23.02
N LYS A 519 -18.72 -4.79 23.07
CA LYS A 519 -19.96 -4.70 22.29
C LYS A 519 -19.74 -4.25 20.84
N ALA A 520 -18.49 -4.11 20.37
CA ALA A 520 -18.26 -3.68 18.99
C ALA A 520 -18.58 -4.81 17.98
N PRO A 521 -19.05 -4.47 16.77
CA PRO A 521 -19.39 -5.45 15.76
C PRO A 521 -18.15 -6.19 15.24
N LEU A 522 -18.38 -7.37 14.63
CA LEU A 522 -17.36 -8.19 13.95
C LEU A 522 -16.22 -8.63 14.88
N PRO A 523 -16.52 -9.34 15.99
CA PRO A 523 -15.55 -9.66 17.02
C PRO A 523 -14.40 -10.52 16.47
N TRP A 524 -14.68 -11.46 15.57
CA TRP A 524 -13.67 -12.31 14.94
C TRP A 524 -12.65 -11.52 14.10
N GLU A 525 -13.13 -10.66 13.20
CA GLU A 525 -12.25 -9.89 12.30
C GLU A 525 -11.31 -8.97 13.09
N ARG A 526 -11.82 -8.39 14.17
CA ARG A 526 -11.04 -7.53 15.07
C ARG A 526 -10.01 -8.35 15.85
N LEU A 527 -10.35 -9.54 16.31
CA LEU A 527 -9.40 -10.44 16.95
C LEU A 527 -8.28 -10.83 15.97
N ILE A 528 -8.62 -11.31 14.77
CA ILE A 528 -7.61 -11.70 13.78
C ILE A 528 -6.74 -10.52 13.35
N SER A 529 -7.34 -9.34 13.18
CA SER A 529 -6.60 -8.09 12.90
C SER A 529 -5.69 -7.69 14.06
N HIS A 530 -6.09 -7.93 15.31
CA HIS A 530 -5.22 -7.71 16.46
C HIS A 530 -4.02 -8.67 16.46
N LEU A 531 -4.29 -9.97 16.24
CA LEU A 531 -3.25 -11.00 16.20
C LEU A 531 -2.23 -10.75 15.07
N ARG A 532 -2.66 -10.24 13.91
CA ARG A 532 -1.76 -9.92 12.79
C ARG A 532 -0.69 -8.89 13.14
N HIS A 533 -0.96 -8.01 14.11
CA HIS A 533 -0.04 -6.95 14.54
C HIS A 533 0.93 -7.39 15.62
N LEU A 534 0.72 -8.56 16.24
CA LEU A 534 1.65 -9.14 17.20
C LEU A 534 2.69 -9.99 16.48
N SER A 535 3.97 -9.77 16.76
CA SER A 535 5.02 -10.70 16.34
C SER A 535 4.88 -12.03 17.09
N ARG A 536 5.35 -13.14 16.50
CA ARG A 536 5.36 -14.46 17.17
C ARG A 536 6.05 -14.42 18.54
N THR A 537 7.10 -13.61 18.68
CA THR A 537 7.79 -13.41 19.97
C THR A 537 6.88 -12.76 21.01
N GLN A 538 6.18 -11.68 20.63
CA GLN A 538 5.23 -11.01 21.53
C GLN A 538 4.07 -11.93 21.89
N LEU A 539 3.48 -12.61 20.90
CA LEU A 539 2.36 -13.52 21.12
C LEU A 539 2.74 -14.67 22.05
N ARG A 540 3.93 -15.25 21.87
CA ARG A 540 4.48 -16.28 22.76
C ARG A 540 4.61 -15.77 24.18
N GLU A 541 5.12 -14.57 24.38
CA GLU A 541 5.31 -14.01 25.72
C GLU A 541 3.99 -13.76 26.43
N VAL A 542 2.98 -13.27 25.70
CA VAL A 542 1.63 -13.10 26.24
C VAL A 542 1.02 -14.44 26.64
N PHE A 543 1.08 -15.45 25.77
CA PHE A 543 0.54 -16.77 26.09
C PHE A 543 1.29 -17.44 27.23
N ARG A 544 2.62 -17.28 27.30
CA ARG A 544 3.43 -17.76 28.42
C ARG A 544 3.03 -17.11 29.73
N SER A 545 2.85 -15.79 29.73
CA SER A 545 2.42 -15.02 30.90
C SER A 545 1.03 -15.45 31.36
N PHE A 546 0.09 -15.62 30.43
CA PHE A 546 -1.24 -16.14 30.73
C PHE A 546 -1.19 -17.56 31.33
N CYS A 547 -0.41 -18.48 30.76
CA CYS A 547 -0.24 -19.82 31.31
C CYS A 547 0.42 -19.84 32.68
N ALA A 548 1.36 -18.92 32.94
CA ALA A 548 2.07 -18.83 34.21
C ALA A 548 1.17 -18.34 35.36
N ALA A 549 0.16 -17.53 35.05
CA ALA A 549 -0.82 -17.04 36.01
C ALA A 549 -1.91 -18.08 36.37
N ARG A 550 -1.88 -19.28 35.76
CA ARG A 550 -2.91 -20.32 35.92
C ARG A 550 -2.45 -21.47 36.83
N PRO A 551 -3.39 -22.13 37.54
CA PRO A 551 -3.08 -23.26 38.41
C PRO A 551 -2.46 -24.43 37.64
N ALA A 552 -1.65 -25.23 38.34
CA ALA A 552 -1.10 -26.46 37.80
C ALA A 552 -2.24 -27.42 37.39
N GLY A 553 -2.10 -28.07 36.22
CA GLY A 553 -3.14 -28.94 35.66
C GLY A 553 -4.12 -28.26 34.69
N ALA A 554 -4.27 -26.93 34.73
CA ALA A 554 -5.16 -26.18 33.85
C ALA A 554 -4.45 -25.00 33.15
N LYS A 555 -3.17 -25.18 32.79
CA LYS A 555 -2.30 -24.09 32.30
C LYS A 555 -2.73 -23.50 30.96
N PHE A 556 -3.41 -24.26 30.09
CA PHE A 556 -3.92 -23.75 28.83
C PHE A 556 -5.44 -23.57 28.92
N ALA A 557 -5.95 -22.49 28.32
CA ALA A 557 -7.37 -22.36 28.05
C ALA A 557 -7.72 -23.16 26.79
N HIS A 558 -8.91 -23.75 26.77
CA HIS A 558 -9.43 -24.55 25.66
C HIS A 558 -10.70 -23.92 25.12
N ARG A 559 -10.90 -24.01 23.80
CA ARG A 559 -12.20 -23.73 23.18
C ARG A 559 -13.17 -24.86 23.49
N ALA A 560 -14.46 -24.58 23.39
CA ALA A 560 -15.51 -25.56 23.63
C ALA A 560 -15.37 -26.82 22.74
N CYS A 561 -14.84 -26.69 21.53
CA CYS A 561 -14.60 -27.80 20.61
C CYS A 561 -13.28 -28.55 20.83
N ASP A 562 -12.31 -28.00 21.58
CA ASP A 562 -10.95 -28.58 21.62
C ASP A 562 -10.92 -29.92 22.36
N LEU A 563 -11.60 -30.02 23.50
CA LEU A 563 -11.63 -31.26 24.29
C LEU A 563 -12.43 -32.39 23.61
N PRO A 564 -13.66 -32.16 23.10
CA PRO A 564 -14.38 -33.18 22.34
C PRO A 564 -13.64 -33.64 21.08
N ALA A 565 -12.91 -32.72 20.41
CA ALA A 565 -12.07 -33.06 19.26
C ALA A 565 -10.76 -33.77 19.64
N GLY A 566 -10.41 -33.82 20.93
CA GLY A 566 -9.07 -34.18 21.41
C GLY A 566 -7.95 -33.40 20.73
N SER A 567 -8.18 -32.11 20.41
CA SER A 567 -7.21 -31.23 19.80
C SER A 567 -6.34 -30.54 20.86
N SER A 568 -5.20 -29.99 20.44
CA SER A 568 -4.45 -29.05 21.28
C SER A 568 -5.11 -27.68 21.22
N PRO A 569 -5.08 -26.90 22.32
CA PRO A 569 -5.71 -25.58 22.34
C PRO A 569 -5.03 -24.66 21.33
N SER A 570 -5.81 -23.81 20.66
CA SER A 570 -5.31 -22.94 19.58
C SER A 570 -4.29 -21.89 20.04
N MET A 571 -4.16 -21.68 21.36
CA MET A 571 -3.11 -20.85 21.96
C MET A 571 -1.77 -21.58 22.19
N LYS A 572 -1.68 -22.89 21.93
CA LYS A 572 -0.45 -23.68 22.18
C LYS A 572 0.63 -23.35 21.15
N TRP A 573 1.81 -22.92 21.62
CA TRP A 573 2.93 -22.51 20.75
C TRP A 573 4.06 -23.55 20.65
N VAL A 574 3.96 -24.66 21.37
CA VAL A 574 4.95 -25.75 21.38
C VAL A 574 4.27 -27.12 21.28
N ASN A 575 4.76 -27.96 20.36
CA ASN A 575 4.49 -29.40 20.25
C ASN A 575 3.04 -29.84 20.57
N PRO A 576 2.07 -29.66 19.66
CA PRO A 576 2.16 -28.96 18.36
C PRO A 576 2.00 -27.44 18.50
N PRO A 577 2.61 -26.63 17.60
CA PRO A 577 2.56 -25.17 17.66
C PRO A 577 1.34 -24.58 16.93
N VAL A 578 0.15 -24.96 17.37
CA VAL A 578 -1.14 -24.61 16.75
C VAL A 578 -1.37 -23.08 16.69
N ALA A 579 -0.85 -22.33 17.66
CA ALA A 579 -0.87 -20.87 17.65
C ALA A 579 -0.23 -20.25 16.40
N TRP A 580 0.80 -20.87 15.84
CA TRP A 580 1.44 -20.38 14.61
C TRP A 580 0.61 -20.66 13.37
N MET A 581 -0.20 -21.72 13.38
CA MET A 581 -1.16 -22.00 12.31
C MET A 581 -2.25 -20.92 12.28
N LEU A 582 -2.83 -20.60 13.44
CA LEU A 582 -3.79 -19.49 13.56
C LEU A 582 -3.19 -18.16 13.08
N HIS A 583 -2.01 -17.81 13.62
CA HIS A 583 -1.33 -16.54 13.35
C HIS A 583 -0.95 -16.37 11.88
N ALA A 584 -0.64 -17.46 11.18
CA ALA A 584 -0.27 -17.44 9.77
C ALA A 584 -1.48 -17.54 8.82
N GLY A 585 -2.46 -18.40 9.14
CA GLY A 585 -3.54 -18.76 8.22
C GLY A 585 -4.80 -17.92 8.37
N ALA A 586 -5.26 -17.63 9.59
CA ALA A 586 -6.51 -16.89 9.80
C ALA A 586 -6.51 -15.48 9.17
N PRO A 587 -5.40 -14.70 9.20
CA PRO A 587 -5.34 -13.43 8.47
C PRO A 587 -5.47 -13.60 6.95
N LEU A 588 -4.98 -14.70 6.37
CA LEU A 588 -5.09 -14.95 4.94
C LEU A 588 -6.53 -15.30 4.54
N LEU A 589 -7.24 -16.05 5.38
CA LEU A 589 -8.67 -16.32 5.19
C LEU A 589 -9.50 -15.03 5.30
N LEU A 590 -9.18 -14.17 6.27
CA LEU A 590 -9.79 -12.84 6.41
C LEU A 590 -9.55 -11.99 5.16
N ASP A 591 -8.30 -11.86 4.72
CA ASP A 591 -7.92 -11.03 3.57
C ASP A 591 -8.46 -11.60 2.24
N ALA A 592 -8.61 -12.94 2.11
CA ALA A 592 -9.21 -13.58 0.93
C ALA A 592 -10.72 -13.36 0.84
N GLY A 593 -11.35 -12.86 1.90
CA GLY A 593 -12.76 -12.52 1.93
C GLY A 593 -13.69 -13.73 1.88
N VAL A 594 -13.23 -14.92 2.25
CA VAL A 594 -14.03 -16.16 2.24
C VAL A 594 -15.12 -16.09 3.33
N THR A 595 -16.17 -16.90 3.19
CA THR A 595 -17.17 -17.10 4.25
C THR A 595 -16.67 -18.12 5.26
N LEU A 596 -16.75 -17.78 6.55
CA LEU A 596 -16.43 -18.66 7.68
C LEU A 596 -17.71 -18.83 8.51
N PRO A 597 -18.53 -19.87 8.25
CA PRO A 597 -19.80 -20.05 8.95
C PRO A 597 -19.65 -19.97 10.48
N GLY A 598 -20.54 -19.21 11.13
CA GLY A 598 -20.50 -18.94 12.58
C GLY A 598 -19.52 -17.84 13.03
N LEU A 599 -18.53 -17.48 12.21
CA LEU A 599 -17.49 -16.50 12.58
C LEU A 599 -17.58 -15.21 11.76
N ARG A 600 -17.75 -15.33 10.44
CA ARG A 600 -17.67 -14.21 9.50
C ARG A 600 -18.45 -14.48 8.22
N GLY A 601 -19.22 -13.49 7.76
CA GLY A 601 -19.75 -13.46 6.40
C GLY A 601 -18.72 -12.92 5.41
N GLY A 602 -18.52 -13.62 4.29
CA GLY A 602 -17.68 -13.19 3.18
C GLY A 602 -18.35 -13.53 1.84
N ASP A 603 -17.54 -13.94 0.88
CA ASP A 603 -18.00 -14.47 -0.40
C ASP A 603 -18.76 -15.80 -0.18
N PRO A 604 -20.05 -15.89 -0.53
CA PRO A 604 -20.85 -17.09 -0.30
C PRO A 604 -20.46 -18.27 -1.19
N LEU A 605 -19.73 -18.04 -2.29
CA LEU A 605 -19.25 -19.09 -3.19
C LEU A 605 -17.92 -19.71 -2.70
N ARG A 606 -17.29 -19.14 -1.67
CA ARG A 606 -16.00 -19.58 -1.16
C ARG A 606 -16.10 -19.78 0.34
N VAL A 607 -16.37 -21.02 0.76
CA VAL A 607 -16.66 -21.36 2.15
C VAL A 607 -15.47 -22.06 2.79
N ALA A 608 -14.98 -21.53 3.90
CA ALA A 608 -13.91 -22.12 4.70
C ALA A 608 -14.45 -22.63 6.04
N LEU A 609 -14.13 -23.88 6.35
CA LEU A 609 -14.50 -24.60 7.56
C LEU A 609 -13.24 -25.01 8.31
N GLU A 610 -13.24 -24.84 9.63
CA GLU A 610 -12.16 -25.34 10.46
C GLU A 610 -12.27 -26.87 10.55
N ALA A 611 -11.16 -27.56 10.27
CA ALA A 611 -11.07 -29.00 10.28
C ALA A 611 -9.92 -29.46 11.15
N TYR A 612 -9.96 -30.73 11.55
CA TYR A 612 -8.90 -31.33 12.33
C TYR A 612 -8.76 -32.80 11.93
N PRO A 613 -7.78 -33.15 11.06
CA PRO A 613 -7.61 -34.50 10.56
C PRO A 613 -7.28 -35.48 11.69
N GLY A 614 -6.67 -35.00 12.79
CA GLY A 614 -6.44 -35.80 13.98
C GLY A 614 -7.72 -36.31 14.66
N HIS A 615 -8.83 -35.57 14.60
CA HIS A 615 -10.14 -36.03 15.08
C HIS A 615 -10.68 -37.15 14.18
N ALA A 616 -10.69 -36.94 12.86
CA ALA A 616 -11.11 -37.93 11.89
C ALA A 616 -10.25 -39.22 11.97
N ALA A 617 -8.93 -39.10 12.12
CA ALA A 617 -8.07 -40.27 12.27
C ALA A 617 -8.30 -41.01 13.59
N ARG A 618 -8.53 -40.28 14.70
CA ARG A 618 -8.65 -40.86 16.04
C ARG A 618 -9.87 -41.76 16.19
N VAL A 619 -10.98 -41.45 15.52
CA VAL A 619 -12.19 -42.29 15.60
C VAL A 619 -11.98 -43.69 14.99
N VAL A 620 -10.96 -43.88 14.16
CA VAL A 620 -10.56 -45.19 13.61
C VAL A 620 -9.36 -45.78 14.36
N LEU A 621 -8.35 -44.96 14.64
CA LEU A 621 -7.05 -45.44 15.13
C LEU A 621 -6.93 -45.46 16.65
N GLY A 622 -7.86 -44.83 17.37
CA GLY A 622 -7.73 -44.58 18.80
C GLY A 622 -6.50 -43.72 19.09
N ARG A 623 -5.66 -44.14 20.04
CA ARG A 623 -4.44 -43.40 20.43
C ARG A 623 -3.22 -43.70 19.55
N ARG A 624 -3.35 -44.56 18.52
CA ARG A 624 -2.24 -44.93 17.62
C ARG A 624 -1.87 -43.75 16.72
N SER A 625 -0.56 -43.51 16.58
CA SER A 625 -0.02 -42.48 15.69
C SER A 625 0.11 -43.04 14.27
N TYR A 626 -0.25 -42.26 13.25
CA TYR A 626 -0.07 -42.64 11.83
C TYR A 626 0.98 -41.80 11.11
N LYS A 627 1.41 -40.68 11.70
CA LYS A 627 2.39 -39.76 11.11
C LYS A 627 3.51 -39.37 12.08
N SER A 628 4.67 -38.96 11.54
CA SER A 628 5.77 -38.38 12.30
C SER A 628 6.71 -37.53 11.42
N ASP A 629 6.99 -36.31 11.86
CA ASP A 629 8.04 -35.45 11.28
C ASP A 629 9.47 -35.99 11.54
N ASP A 630 9.65 -36.81 12.60
CA ASP A 630 10.90 -37.44 12.97
C ASP A 630 11.12 -38.73 12.17
N PRO A 631 12.15 -38.81 11.29
CA PRO A 631 12.45 -39.99 10.50
C PRO A 631 12.66 -41.27 11.33
N ALA A 632 13.23 -41.16 12.53
CA ALA A 632 13.45 -42.32 13.40
C ALA A 632 12.15 -42.95 13.91
N LYS A 633 11.04 -42.21 13.84
CA LYS A 633 9.71 -42.66 14.24
C LYS A 633 8.85 -43.05 13.03
N GLN A 634 9.38 -43.12 11.83
CA GLN A 634 8.65 -43.55 10.63
C GLN A 634 8.66 -45.08 10.55
N THR A 635 7.87 -45.73 11.40
CA THR A 635 7.86 -47.17 11.62
C THR A 635 6.82 -47.89 10.76
N ALA A 636 7.02 -49.20 10.54
CA ALA A 636 6.04 -50.08 9.88
C ALA A 636 4.66 -50.06 10.56
N GLU A 637 4.63 -49.90 11.89
CA GLU A 637 3.37 -49.74 12.65
C GLU A 637 2.59 -48.48 12.24
N ARG A 638 3.28 -47.35 12.00
CA ARG A 638 2.63 -46.12 11.53
C ARG A 638 2.15 -46.26 10.09
N GLU A 639 2.86 -47.02 9.26
CA GLU A 639 2.43 -47.38 7.91
C GLU A 639 1.17 -48.26 7.94
N ALA A 640 1.14 -49.29 8.78
CA ALA A 640 -0.04 -50.12 8.99
C ALA A 640 -1.24 -49.31 9.53
N ALA A 641 -0.99 -48.30 10.36
CA ALA A 641 -2.03 -47.37 10.80
C ALA A 641 -2.58 -46.50 9.64
N ARG A 642 -1.72 -46.06 8.71
CA ARG A 642 -2.18 -45.36 7.49
C ARG A 642 -2.99 -46.29 6.59
N ASP A 643 -2.57 -47.55 6.44
CA ASP A 643 -3.31 -48.56 5.66
C ASP A 643 -4.71 -48.83 6.24
N LEU A 644 -4.80 -49.00 7.57
CA LEU A 644 -6.08 -49.19 8.25
C LEU A 644 -7.00 -47.98 8.06
N LEU A 645 -6.46 -46.77 8.17
CA LEU A 645 -7.23 -45.54 8.00
C LEU A 645 -7.75 -45.41 6.57
N LEU A 646 -6.89 -45.60 5.57
CA LEU A 646 -7.27 -45.56 4.16
C LEU A 646 -8.32 -46.62 3.82
N ALA A 647 -8.18 -47.84 4.33
CA ALA A 647 -9.18 -48.90 4.14
C ALA A 647 -10.55 -48.54 4.78
N SER A 648 -10.55 -47.86 5.93
CA SER A 648 -11.78 -47.35 6.55
C SER A 648 -12.44 -46.27 5.70
N MET A 649 -11.65 -45.33 5.16
CA MET A 649 -12.11 -44.25 4.29
C MET A 649 -12.72 -44.78 2.98
N GLU A 650 -12.07 -45.73 2.32
CA GLU A 650 -12.52 -46.29 1.02
C GLU A 650 -13.71 -47.24 1.12
N SER A 651 -13.88 -47.91 2.26
CA SER A 651 -15.02 -48.80 2.50
C SER A 651 -16.27 -48.04 2.95
N GLY A 652 -16.19 -46.73 3.20
CA GLY A 652 -17.29 -45.94 3.76
C GLY A 652 -17.61 -46.23 5.22
N ARG A 653 -16.82 -47.10 5.88
CA ARG A 653 -16.97 -47.47 7.30
C ARG A 653 -16.44 -46.42 8.26
N HIS A 654 -15.82 -45.35 7.74
CA HIS A 654 -15.40 -44.23 8.55
C HIS A 654 -16.61 -43.58 9.24
N PRO A 655 -16.56 -43.19 10.53
CA PRO A 655 -17.70 -42.60 11.26
C PRO A 655 -18.27 -41.30 10.68
N LEU A 656 -17.60 -40.70 9.69
CA LEU A 656 -18.17 -39.58 8.92
C LEU A 656 -19.29 -40.04 7.98
N GLY A 657 -19.37 -41.33 7.64
CA GLY A 657 -20.30 -41.85 6.65
C GLY A 657 -20.03 -41.33 5.23
N ILE A 658 -18.77 -40.98 4.95
CA ILE A 658 -18.28 -40.54 3.63
C ILE A 658 -17.34 -41.61 3.11
N ARG A 659 -17.51 -42.00 1.85
CA ARG A 659 -16.60 -42.92 1.17
C ARG A 659 -15.56 -42.14 0.35
N LEU A 660 -14.28 -42.45 0.50
CA LEU A 660 -13.23 -41.91 -0.36
C LEU A 660 -13.05 -42.79 -1.59
N GLN A 661 -13.12 -42.20 -2.78
CA GLN A 661 -12.67 -42.82 -4.02
C GLN A 661 -11.39 -42.15 -4.49
N CYS A 662 -10.33 -42.93 -4.65
CA CYS A 662 -9.04 -42.47 -5.16
C CYS A 662 -8.40 -43.53 -6.07
N THR A 663 -7.44 -43.12 -6.90
CA THR A 663 -6.66 -44.03 -7.74
C THR A 663 -5.61 -44.79 -6.90
N ASP A 664 -5.09 -45.90 -7.43
CA ASP A 664 -4.02 -46.66 -6.76
C ASP A 664 -2.77 -45.80 -6.49
N GLU A 665 -2.45 -44.87 -7.41
CA GLU A 665 -1.32 -43.96 -7.24
C GLU A 665 -1.58 -42.94 -6.11
N GLN A 666 -2.79 -42.37 -6.04
CA GLN A 666 -3.17 -41.48 -4.94
C GLN A 666 -3.17 -42.23 -3.60
N ARG A 667 -3.71 -43.45 -3.56
CA ARG A 667 -3.69 -44.34 -2.39
C ARG A 667 -2.27 -44.61 -1.94
N LYS A 668 -1.39 -45.01 -2.86
CA LYS A 668 0.03 -45.27 -2.60
C LYS A 668 0.73 -44.01 -2.08
N ARG A 669 0.46 -42.84 -2.64
CA ARG A 669 1.01 -41.56 -2.16
C ARG A 669 0.62 -41.27 -0.72
N MET A 670 -0.67 -41.43 -0.36
CA MET A 670 -1.13 -41.23 1.02
C MET A 670 -0.54 -42.26 1.99
N ARG A 671 -0.40 -43.51 1.56
CA ARG A 671 0.18 -44.60 2.34
C ARG A 671 1.66 -44.41 2.63
N LEU A 672 2.45 -44.01 1.63
CA LEU A 672 3.90 -43.88 1.73
C LEU A 672 4.35 -42.53 2.32
N ASP A 673 3.46 -41.54 2.42
CA ASP A 673 3.75 -40.27 3.07
C ASP A 673 3.82 -40.43 4.60
N ALA A 674 5.03 -40.68 5.10
CA ALA A 674 5.29 -40.88 6.52
C ALA A 674 5.07 -39.62 7.39
N ARG A 675 5.05 -38.43 6.79
CA ARG A 675 4.72 -37.16 7.47
C ARG A 675 3.24 -36.92 7.56
N GLY A 676 2.46 -37.58 6.71
CA GLY A 676 1.01 -37.58 6.73
C GLY A 676 0.37 -36.42 5.98
N ASP A 677 1.13 -35.51 5.37
CA ASP A 677 0.63 -34.29 4.73
C ASP A 677 -0.50 -34.60 3.71
N ALA A 678 -0.30 -35.60 2.84
CA ALA A 678 -1.29 -36.01 1.84
C ALA A 678 -2.53 -36.67 2.47
N LEU A 679 -2.33 -37.48 3.52
CA LEU A 679 -3.42 -38.17 4.21
C LEU A 679 -4.25 -37.20 5.06
N ASP A 680 -3.61 -36.22 5.69
CA ASP A 680 -4.26 -35.14 6.44
C ASP A 680 -5.12 -34.26 5.54
N ALA A 681 -4.60 -33.89 4.36
CA ALA A 681 -5.36 -33.18 3.35
C ALA A 681 -6.58 -34.00 2.87
N ALA A 682 -6.43 -35.31 2.68
CA ALA A 682 -7.54 -36.19 2.30
C ALA A 682 -8.59 -36.37 3.42
N LEU A 683 -8.18 -36.45 4.69
CA LEU A 683 -9.10 -36.46 5.83
C LEU A 683 -9.87 -35.14 5.92
N CYS A 684 -9.20 -34.01 5.71
CA CYS A 684 -9.87 -32.71 5.61
C CYS A 684 -10.86 -32.71 4.43
N LEU A 685 -10.51 -33.29 3.28
CA LEU A 685 -11.41 -33.39 2.13
C LEU A 685 -12.68 -34.18 2.47
N MET A 686 -12.57 -35.27 3.24
CA MET A 686 -13.74 -36.00 3.74
C MET A 686 -14.58 -35.15 4.70
N GLN A 687 -13.96 -34.33 5.55
CA GLN A 687 -14.67 -33.38 6.40
C GLN A 687 -15.38 -32.29 5.59
N ALA A 688 -14.79 -31.81 4.49
CA ALA A 688 -15.45 -30.89 3.55
C ALA A 688 -16.66 -31.55 2.87
N ALA A 689 -16.53 -32.81 2.44
CA ALA A 689 -17.63 -33.58 1.87
C ALA A 689 -18.78 -33.79 2.87
N TRP A 690 -18.44 -34.18 4.10
CA TRP A 690 -19.39 -34.33 5.21
C TRP A 690 -20.19 -33.05 5.46
N ALA A 691 -19.51 -31.91 5.41
CA ALA A 691 -20.11 -30.59 5.59
C ALA A 691 -20.93 -30.13 4.39
N CYS A 692 -20.48 -30.42 3.16
CA CYS A 692 -21.18 -30.07 1.92
C CYS A 692 -22.54 -30.75 1.81
N ILE A 693 -22.62 -32.03 2.19
CA ILE A 693 -23.90 -32.77 2.22
C ILE A 693 -24.87 -32.14 3.22
N ARG A 694 -24.35 -31.57 4.31
CA ARG A 694 -25.11 -30.89 5.37
C ARG A 694 -25.18 -29.37 5.22
N ARG A 695 -24.85 -28.82 4.04
CA ARG A 695 -24.78 -27.35 3.84
C ARG A 695 -26.09 -26.62 4.15
N HIS A 696 -27.22 -27.28 3.86
CA HIS A 696 -28.57 -26.76 4.17
C HIS A 696 -28.90 -26.80 5.66
N GLU A 697 -28.17 -27.61 6.43
CA GLU A 697 -28.23 -27.70 7.89
C GLU A 697 -27.10 -26.89 8.55
N GLY A 698 -26.59 -25.85 7.89
CA GLY A 698 -25.49 -25.04 8.43
C GLY A 698 -24.15 -25.78 8.46
N TYR A 699 -23.89 -26.63 7.46
CA TYR A 699 -22.65 -27.40 7.30
C TYR A 699 -22.41 -28.45 8.40
N GLY A 700 -23.46 -28.84 9.14
CA GLY A 700 -23.34 -29.73 10.29
C GLY A 700 -22.65 -29.08 11.50
N LEU A 701 -22.54 -27.75 11.51
CA LEU A 701 -22.02 -27.02 12.66
C LEU A 701 -23.11 -26.83 13.72
N PRO A 702 -22.73 -26.61 15.00
CA PRO A 702 -23.67 -26.24 16.05
C PRO A 702 -24.58 -25.07 15.69
N HIS A 703 -25.83 -25.11 16.19
CA HIS A 703 -26.76 -23.97 16.05
C HIS A 703 -26.25 -22.69 16.75
N ALA A 704 -25.52 -22.85 17.85
CA ALA A 704 -24.89 -21.74 18.58
C ALA A 704 -23.37 -21.94 18.60
N ILE A 705 -22.67 -21.16 17.78
CA ILE A 705 -21.20 -21.10 17.75
C ILE A 705 -20.78 -19.80 18.40
N ASP A 706 -19.78 -19.87 19.28
CA ASP A 706 -19.16 -18.66 19.80
C ASP A 706 -18.46 -17.92 18.64
N PRO A 707 -18.80 -16.64 18.38
CA PRO A 707 -18.33 -15.89 17.21
C PRO A 707 -16.84 -15.49 17.29
N ILE A 708 -16.09 -15.98 18.27
CA ILE A 708 -14.65 -15.86 18.39
C ILE A 708 -13.96 -17.22 18.34
N GLU A 709 -14.49 -18.22 19.06
CA GLU A 709 -13.83 -19.52 19.16
C GLU A 709 -13.91 -20.31 17.85
N GLY A 710 -15.05 -20.24 17.17
CA GLY A 710 -15.36 -21.08 16.03
C GLY A 710 -15.71 -22.51 16.45
N TRP A 711 -15.75 -23.41 15.47
CA TRP A 711 -16.00 -24.83 15.72
C TRP A 711 -15.27 -25.69 14.69
N ILE A 712 -14.71 -26.82 15.16
CA ILE A 712 -14.10 -27.82 14.29
C ILE A 712 -15.24 -28.66 13.70
N VAL A 713 -15.35 -28.70 12.37
CA VAL A 713 -16.38 -29.47 11.68
C VAL A 713 -16.30 -30.97 12.04
N SER A 714 -17.44 -31.68 12.02
CA SER A 714 -17.61 -33.09 12.45
C SER A 714 -17.34 -33.41 13.93
N VAL A 715 -17.05 -32.41 14.76
CA VAL A 715 -16.93 -32.59 16.22
C VAL A 715 -18.32 -32.37 16.84
N PRO A 716 -18.85 -33.36 17.60
CA PRO A 716 -20.15 -33.22 18.23
C PRO A 716 -20.14 -32.13 19.31
N GLN A 717 -21.31 -31.52 19.58
CA GLN A 717 -21.46 -30.70 20.78
C GLN A 717 -21.38 -31.59 22.02
N PRO A 718 -20.69 -31.14 23.08
CA PRO A 718 -20.63 -31.85 24.35
C PRO A 718 -21.98 -31.92 25.07
#